data_AF-A0A1I0Q6I4-F1
#
_entry.id   AF-A0A1I0Q6I4-F1
#
_cell.length_a   1.000
_cell.length_b   1.000
_cell.length_c   1.000
_cell.angle_alpha   90.00
_cell.angle_beta   90.00
_cell.angle_gamma   90.00
#
_symmetry.space_group_name_H-M   'P 1'
#
loop_
_entity.id
_entity.type
_entity.pdbx_description
1 polymer ?
#
loop_
_entity_poly.entity_id
_entity_poly.type
_entity_poly.pdbx_seq_one_letter_code
_entity_poly.pdbx_strand_id
1 'polypeptide(L)'
;MVDRDADSDGLSRRSVLKTAAAAAGGLSVGPAMAGARSASKATKVTERGSISRDGPTRTRTLTLRADGDAQYEFAVSGTLSPKQAPRGAVDSGTASATLADDTHAYEFSGEVVEITTTGRVDVTINGERFDAEAHPEKSLSVVARGRTDVDISASGGIEAVDADLDQPNPRRVTGTIRGRTDFKYSGELTYLEPADDVKVFKQGSPVDAGDVLPSNLPGKLHITGGNADATVHTSDAARIEQGTGARAADGTVTGSPTARDVVARYDGNVEQIEHENGAAVEVWETSKRLLCSAPADTSVSFAVEASEGVALDREDTQRAEFTVDAGQTKAVKYRGRPAAVSIDALDIRFDPEVYKDAVESAKRQLAAQFERTSAFQQIQARVDGRIRHDAQALRTTSTTGDVARDMAFFQLTDLPEADFGSAHLSRVRRSNEVQQANYELQWLADDGNPRKLSVHQLSDPARGSSFDVQTFERGTKHRSATDAGPSVDVFDGSAGGTYTTQWFSVPDWVPDVPSPQDLLDAFGDTLSDFASTVGDITKETASDIISNAIENAQNTTIDDIAIKTSTLIVDSQEVLIELVAEAQDKLPKRTLSKFLLGIKPGFAGSLVSLGQSGAFQEIADNNLGCGGCLAMISILLSVGLEATAYGTCTALGIAFPIAGGVACGAVVGALLEYANTIAGPDVVDVCSGYGTPTELDAC
;
A
#
# COMPACT_ATOMS: atom_id res chain seq x y z
N MET A 1 80.19 -7.12 23.62
CA MET A 1 79.06 -6.85 24.54
C MET A 1 78.81 -5.35 24.51
N VAL A 2 78.46 -4.83 23.33
CA VAL A 2 78.57 -3.41 22.93
C VAL A 2 77.65 -3.17 21.71
N ASP A 3 76.90 -2.06 21.75
CA ASP A 3 76.37 -1.15 20.70
C ASP A 3 75.78 -1.57 19.33
N ARG A 4 74.69 -0.84 19.02
CA ARG A 4 74.36 0.02 17.85
C ARG A 4 74.18 -0.50 16.40
N ASP A 5 73.16 0.09 15.79
CA ASP A 5 73.08 0.78 14.48
C ASP A 5 73.83 0.20 13.26
N ALA A 6 73.10 -0.16 12.20
CA ALA A 6 72.91 0.72 11.02
C ALA A 6 72.26 0.01 9.81
N ASP A 7 71.55 0.82 9.01
CA ASP A 7 71.00 0.64 7.64
C ASP A 7 71.73 -0.36 6.70
N SER A 8 71.07 -0.98 5.69
CA SER A 8 70.46 -0.24 4.56
C SER A 8 69.54 -1.00 3.59
N ASP A 9 68.72 -0.20 2.89
CA ASP A 9 68.17 -0.33 1.53
C ASP A 9 67.23 -1.49 1.11
N GLY A 10 66.19 -1.12 0.34
CA GLY A 10 65.68 -2.02 -0.71
C GLY A 10 64.19 -2.00 -1.11
N LEU A 11 63.30 -1.20 -0.51
CA LEU A 11 61.87 -1.25 -0.87
C LEU A 11 61.55 -0.65 -2.25
N SER A 12 61.58 -1.52 -3.25
CA SER A 12 61.25 -1.25 -4.66
C SER A 12 59.81 -0.72 -4.85
N ARG A 13 59.67 0.26 -5.75
CA ARG A 13 58.41 0.96 -6.16
C ARG A 13 57.30 0.05 -6.74
N ARG A 14 57.39 -1.28 -6.65
CA ARG A 14 56.46 -2.25 -7.27
C ARG A 14 55.37 -2.79 -6.34
N SER A 15 55.39 -2.50 -5.04
CA SER A 15 54.41 -3.01 -4.06
C SER A 15 53.22 -2.07 -3.78
N VAL A 16 53.30 -0.78 -4.14
CA VAL A 16 52.26 0.22 -3.82
C VAL A 16 51.17 0.34 -4.91
N LEU A 17 51.40 -0.23 -6.10
CA LEU A 17 50.48 -0.13 -7.25
C LEU A 17 49.55 -1.35 -7.45
N LYS A 18 49.51 -2.31 -6.52
CA LYS A 18 48.57 -3.44 -6.59
C LYS A 18 47.26 -3.25 -5.82
N THR A 19 47.17 -2.24 -4.95
CA THR A 19 45.97 -1.96 -4.14
C THR A 19 45.05 -0.89 -4.77
N ALA A 20 45.44 -0.34 -5.93
CA ALA A 20 44.71 0.75 -6.61
C ALA A 20 44.27 0.40 -8.04
N ALA A 21 44.41 -0.86 -8.47
CA ALA A 21 44.10 -1.34 -9.83
C ALA A 21 43.02 -2.43 -9.85
N ALA A 22 42.15 -2.45 -8.83
CA ALA A 22 40.94 -3.26 -8.77
C ALA A 22 39.65 -2.42 -8.92
N ALA A 23 39.80 -1.11 -9.14
CA ALA A 23 38.73 -0.20 -9.55
C ALA A 23 39.01 0.27 -10.99
N ALA A 24 37.95 0.34 -11.80
CA ALA A 24 37.92 0.67 -13.23
C ALA A 24 38.44 -0.40 -14.23
N GLY A 25 37.48 -1.07 -14.89
CA GLY A 25 37.54 -1.43 -16.31
C GLY A 25 38.27 -2.72 -16.72
N GLY A 26 37.51 -3.78 -17.01
CA GLY A 26 38.06 -4.99 -17.65
C GLY A 26 37.13 -6.20 -17.67
N LEU A 27 36.04 -6.13 -18.45
CA LEU A 27 35.18 -7.30 -18.70
C LEU A 27 35.91 -8.36 -19.53
N SER A 28 36.24 -9.50 -18.92
CA SER A 28 36.51 -10.75 -19.63
C SER A 28 35.55 -11.82 -19.11
N VAL A 29 34.48 -12.07 -19.87
CA VAL A 29 33.47 -13.08 -19.55
C VAL A 29 34.07 -14.48 -19.72
N GLY A 30 33.93 -15.31 -18.69
CA GLY A 30 34.25 -16.75 -18.72
C GLY A 30 33.22 -17.51 -17.88
N PRO A 31 32.59 -18.58 -18.40
CA PRO A 31 31.42 -19.18 -17.75
C PRO A 31 31.82 -20.15 -16.64
N ALA A 32 31.64 -19.75 -15.37
CA ALA A 32 31.81 -20.61 -14.20
C ALA A 32 31.03 -20.11 -12.97
N MET A 33 29.72 -19.85 -13.11
CA MET A 33 28.84 -19.45 -12.00
C MET A 33 27.53 -20.27 -12.01
N ALA A 34 27.65 -21.57 -11.74
CA ALA A 34 26.52 -22.40 -11.32
C ALA A 34 26.81 -22.86 -9.87
N GLY A 35 25.96 -22.47 -8.90
CA GLY A 35 26.04 -22.99 -7.53
C GLY A 35 25.88 -22.00 -6.37
N ALA A 36 25.80 -20.69 -6.61
CA ALA A 36 25.60 -19.68 -5.55
C ALA A 36 24.19 -19.08 -5.59
N ARG A 37 23.17 -19.87 -5.20
CA ARG A 37 21.85 -19.30 -4.86
C ARG A 37 22.00 -18.49 -3.57
N SER A 38 21.89 -17.17 -3.66
CA SER A 38 21.87 -16.31 -2.48
C SER A 38 20.59 -16.59 -1.69
N ALA A 39 20.73 -17.21 -0.52
CA ALA A 39 19.62 -17.46 0.41
C ALA A 39 19.22 -16.21 1.21
N SER A 40 19.33 -15.02 0.60
CA SER A 40 18.79 -13.77 1.11
C SER A 40 17.26 -13.88 1.11
N LYS A 41 16.66 -14.01 2.30
CA LYS A 41 15.20 -14.02 2.46
C LYS A 41 14.64 -12.75 1.83
N ALA A 42 13.84 -12.91 0.77
CA ALA A 42 13.22 -11.78 0.09
C ALA A 42 12.37 -10.98 1.07
N THR A 43 12.49 -9.64 1.01
CA THR A 43 11.65 -8.74 1.79
C THR A 43 10.20 -8.87 1.30
N LYS A 44 9.33 -9.58 2.03
CA LYS A 44 7.90 -9.64 1.68
C LYS A 44 7.26 -8.30 2.08
N VAL A 45 6.34 -7.79 1.28
CA VAL A 45 5.54 -6.59 1.59
C VAL A 45 4.08 -7.00 1.67
N THR A 46 3.37 -6.54 2.70
CA THR A 46 1.96 -6.83 2.94
C THR A 46 1.24 -5.54 3.28
N GLU A 47 0.16 -5.22 2.55
CA GLU A 47 -0.71 -4.12 2.95
C GLU A 47 -1.55 -4.51 4.17
N ARG A 48 -1.65 -3.60 5.14
CA ARG A 48 -2.50 -3.74 6.32
C ARG A 48 -3.80 -2.99 6.08
N GLY A 49 -4.90 -3.73 6.06
CA GLY A 49 -6.24 -3.19 5.87
C GLY A 49 -6.53 -2.77 4.43
N SER A 50 -6.87 -3.75 3.59
CA SER A 50 -7.55 -3.48 2.32
C SER A 50 -8.87 -2.75 2.59
N ILE A 51 -9.14 -1.67 1.87
CA ILE A 51 -10.39 -0.90 2.02
C ILE A 51 -11.55 -1.80 1.62
N SER A 52 -12.50 -2.06 2.52
CA SER A 52 -13.70 -2.81 2.17
C SER A 52 -14.56 -1.98 1.20
N ARG A 53 -14.86 -2.55 0.02
CA ARG A 53 -15.73 -1.93 -0.99
C ARG A 53 -17.15 -1.65 -0.44
N ASP A 54 -17.57 -2.43 0.55
CA ASP A 54 -18.90 -2.40 1.16
C ASP A 54 -18.95 -1.67 2.51
N GLY A 55 -17.82 -1.19 3.03
CA GLY A 55 -17.79 -0.35 4.23
C GLY A 55 -18.47 1.01 4.01
N PRO A 56 -18.72 1.82 5.07
CA PRO A 56 -19.24 3.18 4.96
C PRO A 56 -18.17 4.18 4.44
N THR A 57 -17.44 3.79 3.39
CA THR A 57 -16.48 4.59 2.61
C THR A 57 -17.15 5.65 1.74
N ARG A 58 -18.47 5.81 1.87
CA ARG A 58 -19.25 6.78 1.10
C ARG A 58 -19.10 8.16 1.71
N THR A 59 -18.80 9.12 0.84
CA THR A 59 -19.18 10.53 0.99
C THR A 59 -20.51 10.67 1.73
N ARG A 60 -20.48 11.23 2.93
CA ARG A 60 -21.62 11.39 3.84
C ARG A 60 -22.20 12.78 3.68
N THR A 61 -23.53 12.91 3.78
CA THR A 61 -24.19 14.23 3.82
C THR A 61 -24.61 14.55 5.25
N LEU A 62 -24.13 15.67 5.80
CA LEU A 62 -24.60 16.21 7.09
C LEU A 62 -25.53 17.39 6.80
N THR A 63 -26.76 17.35 7.33
CA THR A 63 -27.74 18.43 7.18
C THR A 63 -28.12 18.94 8.57
N LEU A 64 -27.99 20.25 8.78
CA LEU A 64 -28.45 20.96 9.98
C LEU A 64 -29.65 21.83 9.59
N ARG A 65 -30.75 21.72 10.33
CA ARG A 65 -31.94 22.55 10.15
C ARG A 65 -32.32 23.24 11.44
N ALA A 66 -32.58 24.54 11.39
CA ALA A 66 -33.07 25.30 12.53
C ALA A 66 -34.58 25.57 12.47
N ASP A 67 -35.15 25.83 13.65
CA ASP A 67 -36.50 26.36 13.89
C ASP A 67 -36.31 27.57 14.82
N GLY A 68 -36.16 28.76 14.24
CA GLY A 68 -35.62 29.97 14.84
C GLY A 68 -34.13 30.24 14.57
N ASP A 69 -33.56 31.18 15.33
CA ASP A 69 -32.13 31.49 15.33
C ASP A 69 -31.33 30.39 16.05
N ALA A 70 -30.29 29.88 15.41
CA ALA A 70 -29.40 28.86 15.95
C ALA A 70 -27.96 29.03 15.43
N GLN A 71 -26.99 28.43 16.09
CA GLN A 71 -25.60 28.36 15.62
C GLN A 71 -25.08 26.94 15.73
N TYR A 72 -24.11 26.58 14.90
CA TYR A 72 -23.39 25.32 15.03
C TYR A 72 -21.91 25.51 14.74
N GLU A 73 -21.12 24.58 15.27
CA GLU A 73 -19.73 24.33 14.92
C GLU A 73 -19.51 22.82 14.93
N PHE A 74 -18.95 22.24 13.88
CA PHE A 74 -18.59 20.82 13.86
C PHE A 74 -17.31 20.55 13.06
N ALA A 75 -16.54 19.56 13.46
CA ALA A 75 -15.29 19.15 12.81
C ALA A 75 -15.36 17.69 12.35
N VAL A 76 -14.64 17.34 11.28
CA VAL A 76 -14.59 15.96 10.75
C VAL A 76 -13.16 15.44 10.54
N SER A 77 -12.99 14.12 10.55
CA SER A 77 -11.67 13.48 10.39
C SER A 77 -11.18 13.35 8.95
N GLY A 78 -12.05 13.54 7.96
CA GLY A 78 -11.73 13.55 6.53
C GLY A 78 -12.01 14.90 5.85
N THR A 79 -12.30 14.89 4.55
CA THR A 79 -12.69 16.10 3.79
C THR A 79 -14.03 16.68 4.25
N LEU A 80 -14.23 17.99 4.04
CA LEU A 80 -15.49 18.70 4.32
C LEU A 80 -15.75 19.77 3.26
N SER A 81 -16.93 19.73 2.63
CA SER A 81 -17.33 20.62 1.54
C SER A 81 -18.75 21.16 1.78
N PRO A 82 -19.01 22.47 1.59
CA PRO A 82 -20.35 23.03 1.71
C PRO A 82 -21.19 22.71 0.46
N LYS A 83 -22.36 22.08 0.65
CA LYS A 83 -23.29 21.70 -0.44
C LYS A 83 -24.45 22.68 -0.58
N GLN A 84 -25.05 23.04 0.55
CA GLN A 84 -26.09 24.06 0.69
C GLN A 84 -25.78 24.90 1.93
N ALA A 85 -24.56 25.43 2.03
CA ALA A 85 -24.12 26.26 3.15
C ALA A 85 -23.26 27.42 2.60
N PRO A 86 -23.05 28.50 3.38
CA PRO A 86 -22.16 29.58 2.96
C PRO A 86 -20.75 29.05 2.67
N ARG A 87 -20.13 29.45 1.55
CA ARG A 87 -18.82 28.90 1.16
C ARG A 87 -17.71 29.16 2.19
N GLY A 88 -17.77 30.30 2.87
CA GLY A 88 -16.85 30.64 3.97
C GLY A 88 -17.27 30.09 5.34
N ALA A 89 -18.24 29.17 5.40
CA ALA A 89 -18.60 28.47 6.63
C ALA A 89 -17.77 27.20 6.86
N VAL A 90 -16.81 26.87 5.99
CA VAL A 90 -15.82 25.79 6.19
C VAL A 90 -14.44 26.41 6.29
N ASP A 91 -13.68 26.01 7.31
CA ASP A 91 -12.27 26.30 7.49
C ASP A 91 -11.57 25.04 8.03
N SER A 92 -10.55 24.55 7.32
CA SER A 92 -9.66 23.47 7.76
C SER A 92 -10.35 22.21 8.30
N GLY A 93 -11.45 21.76 7.67
CA GLY A 93 -12.22 20.59 8.09
C GLY A 93 -13.21 20.81 9.24
N THR A 94 -13.35 22.05 9.68
CA THR A 94 -14.37 22.52 10.62
C THR A 94 -15.39 23.37 9.87
N ALA A 95 -16.67 23.22 10.20
CA ALA A 95 -17.73 24.07 9.68
C ALA A 95 -18.48 24.79 10.79
N SER A 96 -18.60 26.12 10.67
CA SER A 96 -19.35 26.95 11.62
C SER A 96 -20.22 27.99 10.89
N ALA A 97 -21.46 28.15 11.34
CA ALA A 97 -22.37 29.20 10.86
C ALA A 97 -23.52 29.49 11.84
N THR A 98 -24.26 30.55 11.53
CA THR A 98 -25.59 30.81 12.09
C THR A 98 -26.65 30.33 11.10
N LEU A 99 -27.73 29.74 11.62
CA LEU A 99 -28.97 29.39 10.93
C LEU A 99 -30.08 30.32 11.43
N ALA A 100 -30.97 30.74 10.54
CA ALA A 100 -32.16 31.53 10.91
C ALA A 100 -33.35 31.04 10.07
N ASP A 101 -34.14 30.10 10.62
CA ASP A 101 -35.17 29.35 9.89
C ASP A 101 -34.69 28.65 8.59
N ASP A 102 -33.39 28.34 8.53
CA ASP A 102 -32.71 27.82 7.34
C ASP A 102 -32.23 26.36 7.51
N THR A 103 -31.77 25.77 6.42
CA THR A 103 -31.18 24.42 6.35
C THR A 103 -29.82 24.48 5.66
N HIS A 104 -28.75 24.16 6.40
CA HIS A 104 -27.42 24.01 5.83
C HIS A 104 -27.08 22.55 5.57
N ALA A 105 -26.51 22.24 4.41
CA ALA A 105 -26.04 20.91 4.07
C ALA A 105 -24.55 20.89 3.69
N TYR A 106 -23.87 19.84 4.14
CA TYR A 106 -22.44 19.59 3.95
C TYR A 106 -22.21 18.19 3.43
N GLU A 107 -21.11 18.03 2.72
CA GLU A 107 -20.63 16.77 2.19
C GLU A 107 -19.26 16.48 2.79
N PHE A 108 -19.06 15.30 3.39
CA PHE A 108 -17.86 15.00 4.18
C PHE A 108 -17.43 13.54 4.09
N SER A 109 -16.16 13.26 4.43
CA SER A 109 -15.64 11.91 4.62
C SER A 109 -15.12 11.69 6.04
N GLY A 110 -15.03 10.43 6.45
CA GLY A 110 -14.65 10.04 7.81
C GLY A 110 -15.78 10.21 8.83
N GLU A 111 -15.42 10.69 10.02
CA GLU A 111 -16.28 10.76 11.20
C GLU A 111 -16.41 12.20 11.69
N VAL A 112 -17.53 12.50 12.35
CA VAL A 112 -17.66 13.72 13.16
C VAL A 112 -16.73 13.57 14.38
N VAL A 113 -15.87 14.56 14.56
CA VAL A 113 -14.86 14.62 15.63
C VAL A 113 -15.39 15.43 16.81
N GLU A 114 -16.08 16.52 16.51
CA GLU A 114 -16.70 17.41 17.49
C GLU A 114 -17.93 18.04 16.83
N ILE A 115 -18.97 18.31 17.61
CA ILE A 115 -20.15 19.05 17.17
C ILE A 115 -20.78 19.76 18.37
N THR A 116 -21.03 21.04 18.20
CA THR A 116 -21.78 21.86 19.15
C THR A 116 -22.89 22.59 18.40
N THR A 117 -24.02 22.75 19.07
CA THR A 117 -25.17 23.51 18.55
C THR A 117 -25.74 24.39 19.64
N THR A 118 -26.20 25.59 19.28
CA THR A 118 -26.98 26.48 20.16
C THR A 118 -28.30 26.83 19.48
N GLY A 119 -29.37 26.96 20.25
CA GLY A 119 -30.73 27.01 19.71
C GLY A 119 -31.27 25.61 19.37
N ARG A 120 -32.42 25.54 18.68
CA ARG A 120 -33.03 24.27 18.26
C ARG A 120 -32.52 23.90 16.87
N VAL A 121 -31.61 22.93 16.81
CA VAL A 121 -31.10 22.36 15.56
C VAL A 121 -31.47 20.89 15.46
N ASP A 122 -32.18 20.50 14.40
CA ASP A 122 -32.29 19.10 13.99
C ASP A 122 -31.09 18.77 13.09
N VAL A 123 -30.21 17.89 13.57
CA VAL A 123 -29.06 17.38 12.79
C VAL A 123 -29.42 16.02 12.21
N THR A 124 -29.02 15.80 10.96
CA THR A 124 -29.11 14.49 10.31
C THR A 124 -27.82 14.15 9.58
N ILE A 125 -27.44 12.88 9.56
CA ILE A 125 -26.33 12.36 8.76
C ILE A 125 -26.90 11.28 7.83
N ASN A 126 -26.68 11.42 6.53
CA ASN A 126 -27.26 10.58 5.48
C ASN A 126 -28.82 10.47 5.54
N GLY A 127 -29.47 11.50 6.11
CA GLY A 127 -30.91 11.55 6.32
C GLY A 127 -31.39 10.90 7.63
N GLU A 128 -30.53 10.22 8.38
CA GLU A 128 -30.85 9.66 9.70
C GLU A 128 -30.64 10.72 10.79
N ARG A 129 -31.51 10.73 11.82
CA ARG A 129 -31.40 11.69 12.94
C ARG A 129 -30.11 11.46 13.71
N PHE A 130 -29.34 12.53 13.88
CA PHE A 130 -28.11 12.54 14.67
C PHE A 130 -28.32 13.37 15.93
N ASP A 131 -27.95 12.82 17.08
CA ASP A 131 -28.08 13.49 18.38
C ASP A 131 -26.76 14.16 18.75
N ALA A 132 -26.69 15.48 18.50
CA ALA A 132 -25.49 16.27 18.76
C ALA A 132 -25.19 16.43 20.27
N GLU A 133 -26.19 16.35 21.15
CA GLU A 133 -25.99 16.43 22.61
C GLU A 133 -25.50 15.10 23.20
N ALA A 134 -25.83 13.98 22.54
CA ALA A 134 -25.38 12.65 22.94
C ALA A 134 -24.01 12.24 22.36
N HIS A 135 -23.48 12.99 21.38
CA HIS A 135 -22.19 12.72 20.77
C HIS A 135 -21.02 13.07 21.72
N PRO A 136 -19.96 12.24 21.83
CA PRO A 136 -19.78 10.96 21.16
C PRO A 136 -20.60 9.81 21.78
N GLU A 137 -21.20 8.96 20.93
CA GLU A 137 -22.27 8.04 21.35
C GLU A 137 -21.82 6.62 21.76
N LYS A 138 -20.65 6.13 21.31
CA LYS A 138 -20.15 4.80 21.69
C LYS A 138 -19.44 4.89 23.05
N SER A 139 -19.55 3.84 23.87
CA SER A 139 -18.96 3.81 25.22
C SER A 139 -17.91 2.71 25.39
N LEU A 140 -16.85 3.06 26.14
CA LEU A 140 -15.76 2.18 26.56
C LEU A 140 -15.52 2.39 28.06
N SER A 141 -15.58 1.33 28.87
CA SER A 141 -15.20 1.39 30.29
C SER A 141 -13.89 0.66 30.50
N VAL A 142 -12.91 1.30 31.12
CA VAL A 142 -11.66 0.67 31.54
C VAL A 142 -11.65 0.60 33.07
N VAL A 143 -11.45 -0.59 33.62
CA VAL A 143 -11.41 -0.84 35.07
C VAL A 143 -10.02 -1.31 35.47
N ALA A 144 -9.23 -0.38 36.01
CA ALA A 144 -7.91 -0.61 36.56
C ALA A 144 -7.98 -1.09 38.02
N ARG A 145 -7.16 -2.09 38.39
CA ARG A 145 -7.03 -2.52 39.80
C ARG A 145 -6.17 -1.59 40.66
N GLY A 146 -5.34 -0.75 40.03
CA GLY A 146 -4.40 0.14 40.70
C GLY A 146 -4.34 1.52 40.03
N ARG A 147 -3.16 2.16 40.08
CA ARG A 147 -2.83 3.22 39.12
C ARG A 147 -2.43 2.55 37.82
N THR A 148 -3.08 2.91 36.74
CA THR A 148 -2.81 2.38 35.40
C THR A 148 -2.77 3.56 34.44
N ASP A 149 -1.68 3.69 33.70
CA ASP A 149 -1.62 4.66 32.61
C ASP A 149 -2.41 4.12 31.41
N VAL A 150 -3.10 5.02 30.73
CA VAL A 150 -3.90 4.74 29.54
C VAL A 150 -3.55 5.73 28.43
N ASP A 151 -3.49 5.21 27.21
CA ASP A 151 -3.48 6.00 25.98
C ASP A 151 -4.54 5.42 25.04
N ILE A 152 -5.54 6.22 24.71
CA ILE A 152 -6.71 5.79 23.93
C ILE A 152 -6.94 6.80 22.80
N SER A 153 -7.15 6.33 21.57
CA SER A 153 -7.61 7.19 20.48
C SER A 153 -8.71 6.53 19.65
N ALA A 154 -9.49 7.37 18.98
CA ALA A 154 -10.56 6.99 18.06
C ALA A 154 -10.34 7.61 16.67
N SER A 155 -11.20 7.27 15.71
CA SER A 155 -11.21 7.88 14.38
C SER A 155 -12.10 9.12 14.30
N GLY A 156 -13.10 9.21 15.18
CA GLY A 156 -13.80 10.44 15.53
C GLY A 156 -13.33 10.98 16.87
N GLY A 157 -14.19 11.73 17.56
CA GLY A 157 -13.93 12.29 18.88
C GLY A 157 -13.85 11.23 19.97
N ILE A 158 -13.13 11.54 21.04
CA ILE A 158 -13.12 10.76 22.29
C ILE A 158 -12.96 11.67 23.50
N GLU A 159 -13.77 11.44 24.52
CA GLU A 159 -13.77 12.15 25.80
C GLU A 159 -13.80 11.17 26.98
N ALA A 160 -13.31 11.59 28.14
CA ALA A 160 -13.47 10.88 29.41
C ALA A 160 -14.60 11.55 30.22
N VAL A 161 -15.58 10.76 30.68
CA VAL A 161 -16.83 11.30 31.24
C VAL A 161 -16.64 11.90 32.64
N ASP A 162 -15.87 11.24 33.48
CA ASP A 162 -15.67 11.58 34.91
C ASP A 162 -14.18 11.53 35.31
N ALA A 163 -13.26 11.85 34.40
CA ALA A 163 -11.82 11.83 34.68
C ALA A 163 -11.08 13.02 34.06
N ASP A 164 -10.25 13.66 34.88
CA ASP A 164 -9.28 14.68 34.48
C ASP A 164 -8.07 13.98 33.85
N LEU A 165 -8.07 13.88 32.53
CA LEU A 165 -7.05 13.24 31.70
C LEU A 165 -6.60 14.22 30.61
N ASP A 166 -5.34 14.15 30.22
CA ASP A 166 -4.82 14.98 29.13
C ASP A 166 -5.50 14.58 27.81
N GLN A 167 -5.95 15.56 27.03
CA GLN A 167 -6.53 15.36 25.70
C GLN A 167 -5.67 16.07 24.65
N PRO A 168 -4.57 15.46 24.16
CA PRO A 168 -3.63 16.12 23.24
C PRO A 168 -4.25 16.58 21.91
N ASN A 169 -5.37 15.97 21.52
CA ASN A 169 -6.26 16.42 20.45
C ASN A 169 -7.65 15.76 20.65
N PRO A 170 -8.71 16.24 19.98
CA PRO A 170 -10.07 15.71 20.17
C PRO A 170 -10.23 14.20 19.93
N ARG A 171 -9.29 13.55 19.21
CA ARG A 171 -9.31 12.11 18.90
C ARG A 171 -8.44 11.27 19.85
N ARG A 172 -7.80 11.83 20.88
CA ARG A 172 -6.89 11.10 21.79
C ARG A 172 -6.99 11.60 23.24
N VAL A 173 -7.09 10.65 24.18
CA VAL A 173 -7.04 10.88 25.63
C VAL A 173 -5.90 10.06 26.24
N THR A 174 -5.14 10.66 27.17
CA THR A 174 -3.98 10.07 27.84
C THR A 174 -3.93 10.42 29.33
N GLY A 175 -3.45 9.52 30.19
CA GLY A 175 -3.15 9.85 31.59
C GLY A 175 -3.23 8.64 32.54
N THR A 176 -3.20 8.88 33.86
CA THR A 176 -3.33 7.80 34.86
C THR A 176 -4.75 7.66 35.41
N ILE A 177 -5.39 6.52 35.19
CA ILE A 177 -6.67 6.17 35.83
C ILE A 177 -6.49 5.38 37.12
N ARG A 178 -7.56 5.33 37.93
CA ARG A 178 -7.69 4.51 39.15
C ARG A 178 -9.12 3.98 39.29
N GLY A 179 -9.30 2.66 39.30
CA GLY A 179 -10.65 2.07 39.33
C GLY A 179 -11.31 2.12 37.96
N ARG A 180 -12.62 2.37 37.91
CA ARG A 180 -13.39 2.50 36.66
C ARG A 180 -13.30 3.91 36.12
N THR A 181 -12.98 4.04 34.84
CA THR A 181 -13.13 5.26 34.05
C THR A 181 -13.96 4.91 32.81
N ASP A 182 -14.97 5.73 32.55
CA ASP A 182 -15.84 5.61 31.38
C ASP A 182 -15.44 6.66 30.34
N PHE A 183 -15.30 6.22 29.09
CA PHE A 183 -14.97 7.03 27.93
C PHE A 183 -16.13 6.96 26.93
N LYS A 184 -16.38 8.08 26.25
CA LYS A 184 -17.26 8.16 25.10
C LYS A 184 -16.42 8.40 23.84
N TYR A 185 -16.77 7.78 22.73
CA TYR A 185 -16.08 7.97 21.46
C TYR A 185 -17.01 7.84 20.24
N SER A 186 -16.57 8.35 19.09
CA SER A 186 -17.24 8.21 17.80
C SER A 186 -16.34 7.58 16.75
N GLY A 187 -16.95 7.01 15.70
CA GLY A 187 -16.22 6.16 14.75
C GLY A 187 -15.70 4.88 15.42
N GLU A 188 -14.52 4.40 15.02
CA GLU A 188 -13.88 3.23 15.61
C GLU A 188 -12.72 3.61 16.52
N LEU A 189 -12.43 2.75 17.50
CA LEU A 189 -11.20 2.86 18.28
C LEU A 189 -10.01 2.61 17.34
N THR A 190 -8.94 3.38 17.55
CA THR A 190 -7.70 3.35 16.78
C THR A 190 -6.49 3.08 17.66
N TYR A 191 -6.57 3.36 18.96
CA TYR A 191 -5.52 2.94 19.89
C TYR A 191 -6.10 2.72 21.28
N LEU A 192 -5.53 1.75 21.98
CA LEU A 192 -5.89 1.35 23.33
C LEU A 192 -4.70 0.62 23.93
N GLU A 193 -3.85 1.37 24.63
CA GLU A 193 -2.77 0.82 25.44
C GLU A 193 -3.09 1.09 26.93
N PRO A 194 -3.88 0.22 27.58
CA PRO A 194 -3.93 0.13 29.02
C PRO A 194 -2.79 -0.78 29.49
N ALA A 195 -2.09 -0.41 30.56
CA ALA A 195 -1.10 -1.32 31.15
C ALA A 195 -1.75 -2.62 31.65
N ASP A 196 -0.92 -3.66 31.83
CA ASP A 196 -1.34 -5.00 32.24
C ASP A 196 -2.31 -5.02 33.44
N ASP A 197 -3.29 -5.93 33.40
CA ASP A 197 -4.34 -6.16 34.43
C ASP A 197 -5.47 -5.10 34.52
N VAL A 198 -5.97 -4.63 33.37
CA VAL A 198 -7.30 -4.00 33.26
C VAL A 198 -8.41 -4.98 32.90
N LYS A 199 -9.66 -4.61 33.21
CA LYS A 199 -10.85 -5.15 32.54
C LYS A 199 -11.43 -4.08 31.63
N VAL A 200 -11.77 -4.44 30.39
CA VAL A 200 -12.38 -3.53 29.43
C VAL A 200 -13.83 -3.93 29.18
N PHE A 201 -14.71 -2.95 29.01
CA PHE A 201 -16.10 -3.15 28.61
C PHE A 201 -16.40 -2.26 27.40
N LYS A 202 -16.75 -2.87 26.26
CA LYS A 202 -17.18 -2.14 25.04
C LYS A 202 -18.71 -2.16 25.04
N GLN A 203 -19.35 -0.98 24.99
CA GLN A 203 -20.81 -0.84 25.07
C GLN A 203 -21.43 -1.60 26.28
N GLY A 204 -20.77 -1.52 27.44
CA GLY A 204 -21.19 -2.19 28.68
C GLY A 204 -20.94 -3.71 28.74
N SER A 205 -20.55 -4.35 27.64
CA SER A 205 -20.23 -5.79 27.60
C SER A 205 -18.73 -6.03 27.87
N PRO A 206 -18.36 -6.97 28.77
CA PRO A 206 -16.95 -7.26 29.04
C PRO A 206 -16.28 -7.87 27.80
N VAL A 207 -15.07 -7.39 27.51
CA VAL A 207 -14.26 -7.81 26.36
C VAL A 207 -12.80 -7.95 26.79
N ASP A 208 -12.05 -8.82 26.10
CA ASP A 208 -10.59 -8.84 26.22
C ASP A 208 -10.02 -7.53 25.66
N ALA A 209 -8.96 -6.98 26.26
CA ALA A 209 -8.32 -5.78 25.73
C ALA A 209 -7.79 -6.00 24.30
N GLY A 210 -7.27 -7.21 24.02
CA GLY A 210 -6.83 -7.63 22.68
C GLY A 210 -7.96 -8.02 21.72
N ASP A 211 -9.22 -7.94 22.16
CA ASP A 211 -10.42 -8.08 21.32
C ASP A 211 -11.11 -6.72 21.08
N VAL A 212 -10.73 -5.66 21.80
CA VAL A 212 -11.24 -4.29 21.57
C VAL A 212 -10.56 -3.67 20.36
N LEU A 213 -9.24 -3.82 20.29
CA LEU A 213 -8.39 -3.54 19.15
C LEU A 213 -7.67 -4.84 18.77
N PRO A 214 -8.37 -5.74 18.08
CA PRO A 214 -7.74 -6.93 17.53
C PRO A 214 -6.63 -6.53 16.54
N SER A 215 -5.61 -7.39 16.44
CA SER A 215 -4.41 -7.14 15.65
C SER A 215 -4.72 -6.92 14.18
N ASN A 216 -3.71 -6.50 13.42
CA ASN A 216 -3.92 -5.88 12.11
C ASN A 216 -4.49 -6.78 10.99
N LEU A 217 -4.47 -8.10 11.18
CA LEU A 217 -5.02 -9.10 10.26
C LEU A 217 -5.45 -10.31 11.09
N PRO A 218 -6.53 -10.23 11.89
CA PRO A 218 -6.93 -11.34 12.73
C PRO A 218 -7.80 -12.29 11.92
N GLY A 219 -7.55 -13.59 12.07
CA GLY A 219 -8.36 -14.65 11.49
C GLY A 219 -8.64 -15.75 12.50
N LYS A 220 -9.57 -16.64 12.15
CA LYS A 220 -9.74 -17.91 12.86
C LYS A 220 -9.20 -19.04 12.00
N LEU A 221 -8.40 -19.90 12.60
CA LEU A 221 -8.04 -21.18 12.01
C LEU A 221 -8.81 -22.30 12.71
N HIS A 222 -9.29 -23.25 11.92
CA HIS A 222 -9.98 -24.45 12.37
C HIS A 222 -9.21 -25.66 11.88
N ILE A 223 -8.63 -26.45 12.79
CA ILE A 223 -7.98 -27.73 12.48
C ILE A 223 -8.97 -28.85 12.81
N THR A 224 -9.35 -29.61 11.79
CA THR A 224 -10.37 -30.67 11.85
C THR A 224 -9.90 -31.90 11.05
N GLY A 225 -10.51 -33.06 11.29
CA GLY A 225 -10.19 -34.29 10.54
C GLY A 225 -8.86 -34.94 10.91
N GLY A 226 -8.72 -36.24 10.63
CA GLY A 226 -7.54 -37.03 11.02
C GLY A 226 -7.40 -37.28 12.53
N ASN A 227 -6.40 -38.07 12.89
CA ASN A 227 -5.89 -38.24 14.27
C ASN A 227 -4.42 -37.79 14.34
N ALA A 228 -4.06 -36.83 13.49
CA ALA A 228 -2.70 -36.41 13.22
C ALA A 228 -2.41 -35.05 13.84
N ASP A 229 -1.19 -34.85 14.33
CA ASP A 229 -0.74 -33.55 14.82
C ASP A 229 -0.46 -32.61 13.64
N ALA A 230 -0.85 -31.35 13.81
CA ALA A 230 -0.66 -30.27 12.86
C ALA A 230 0.03 -29.08 13.53
N THR A 231 0.93 -28.42 12.82
CA THR A 231 1.54 -27.15 13.22
C THR A 231 1.27 -26.09 12.15
N VAL A 232 0.72 -24.95 12.54
CA VAL A 232 0.45 -23.80 11.68
C VAL A 232 1.26 -22.62 12.18
N HIS A 233 2.10 -22.06 11.31
CA HIS A 233 2.91 -20.87 11.59
C HIS A 233 2.24 -19.64 10.95
N THR A 234 2.09 -18.59 11.75
CA THR A 234 1.57 -17.28 11.34
C THR A 234 2.60 -16.18 11.56
N SER A 235 2.52 -15.12 10.76
CA SER A 235 3.52 -14.03 10.75
C SER A 235 3.52 -13.15 12.01
N ASP A 236 2.52 -13.32 12.87
CA ASP A 236 2.33 -12.65 14.16
C ASP A 236 1.64 -13.62 15.15
N ALA A 237 1.26 -13.14 16.33
CA ALA A 237 0.75 -13.93 17.45
C ALA A 237 -0.46 -14.84 17.13
N ALA A 238 -0.65 -15.89 17.96
CA ALA A 238 -1.83 -16.75 17.91
C ALA A 238 -2.26 -17.21 19.31
N ARG A 239 -3.55 -17.55 19.48
CA ARG A 239 -4.19 -17.96 20.73
C ARG A 239 -5.20 -19.08 20.50
N ILE A 240 -5.08 -20.16 21.26
CA ILE A 240 -6.10 -21.23 21.30
C ILE A 240 -7.40 -20.69 21.91
N GLU A 241 -8.52 -20.81 21.19
CA GLU A 241 -9.86 -20.60 21.72
C GLU A 241 -10.50 -21.92 22.16
N GLN A 242 -10.28 -22.99 21.37
CA GLN A 242 -10.79 -24.34 21.61
C GLN A 242 -9.75 -25.38 21.17
N GLY A 243 -9.67 -26.51 21.88
CA GLY A 243 -8.80 -27.64 21.52
C GLY A 243 -8.08 -28.18 22.75
N THR A 244 -8.42 -29.39 23.19
CA THR A 244 -7.78 -29.97 24.39
C THR A 244 -6.40 -30.49 24.01
N GLY A 245 -5.35 -29.96 24.63
CA GLY A 245 -3.95 -30.31 24.33
C GLY A 245 -3.29 -29.45 23.26
N ALA A 246 -4.07 -28.67 22.49
CA ALA A 246 -3.54 -27.68 21.57
C ALA A 246 -2.79 -26.56 22.31
N ARG A 247 -1.82 -25.94 21.65
CA ARG A 247 -0.96 -24.88 22.17
C ARG A 247 -0.74 -23.82 21.12
N ALA A 248 -0.61 -22.57 21.56
CA ALA A 248 -0.17 -21.46 20.74
C ALA A 248 0.98 -20.73 21.44
N ALA A 249 2.07 -20.48 20.71
CA ALA A 249 3.24 -19.73 21.19
C ALA A 249 3.96 -19.09 20.00
N ASP A 250 4.37 -17.83 20.11
CA ASP A 250 5.17 -17.11 19.10
C ASP A 250 4.65 -17.27 17.64
N GLY A 251 3.33 -17.10 17.45
CA GLY A 251 2.67 -17.26 16.15
C GLY A 251 2.56 -18.70 15.63
N THR A 252 2.93 -19.69 16.44
CA THR A 252 2.84 -21.11 16.08
C THR A 252 1.70 -21.76 16.85
N VAL A 253 0.75 -22.35 16.13
CA VAL A 253 -0.36 -23.15 16.66
C VAL A 253 -0.10 -24.62 16.40
N THR A 254 0.04 -25.43 17.45
CA THR A 254 0.21 -26.88 17.35
C THR A 254 -0.97 -27.58 18.03
N GLY A 255 -1.59 -28.56 17.36
CA GLY A 255 -2.71 -29.30 17.93
C GLY A 255 -3.13 -30.53 17.13
N SER A 256 -3.98 -31.35 17.75
CA SER A 256 -4.43 -32.64 17.22
C SER A 256 -5.94 -32.75 17.43
N PRO A 257 -6.76 -32.92 16.37
CA PRO A 257 -8.23 -32.93 16.48
C PRO A 257 -8.84 -34.24 17.02
N THR A 258 -8.03 -35.12 17.63
CA THR A 258 -8.34 -36.49 18.15
C THR A 258 -9.62 -36.68 18.97
N ALA A 259 -10.30 -35.62 19.41
CA ALA A 259 -11.61 -35.69 20.06
C ALA A 259 -12.53 -34.49 19.79
N ARG A 260 -11.96 -33.33 19.39
CA ARG A 260 -12.67 -32.08 19.08
C ARG A 260 -11.78 -31.21 18.19
N ASP A 261 -12.42 -30.41 17.34
CA ASP A 261 -11.80 -29.38 16.53
C ASP A 261 -10.92 -28.45 17.38
N VAL A 262 -9.73 -28.15 16.87
CA VAL A 262 -8.89 -27.08 17.39
C VAL A 262 -9.30 -25.78 16.69
N VAL A 263 -9.70 -24.79 17.47
CA VAL A 263 -9.99 -23.43 16.99
C VAL A 263 -8.99 -22.50 17.63
N ALA A 264 -8.23 -21.78 16.82
CA ALA A 264 -7.33 -20.75 17.31
C ALA A 264 -7.60 -19.45 16.55
N ARG A 265 -7.58 -18.34 17.27
CA ARG A 265 -7.39 -17.03 16.65
C ARG A 265 -5.91 -16.91 16.31
N TYR A 266 -5.62 -16.40 15.12
CA TYR A 266 -4.29 -15.97 14.74
C TYR A 266 -4.33 -14.53 14.28
N ASP A 267 -3.18 -13.86 14.36
CA ASP A 267 -2.98 -12.51 13.87
C ASP A 267 -1.89 -12.55 12.77
N GLY A 268 -2.05 -11.75 11.72
CA GLY A 268 -1.16 -11.74 10.56
C GLY A 268 -1.58 -12.70 9.44
N ASN A 269 -0.61 -13.10 8.61
CA ASN A 269 -0.81 -14.08 7.54
C ASN A 269 -0.42 -15.48 8.02
N VAL A 270 -1.04 -16.52 7.47
CA VAL A 270 -0.51 -17.88 7.53
C VAL A 270 0.73 -17.94 6.65
N GLU A 271 1.85 -18.42 7.19
CA GLU A 271 3.13 -18.53 6.46
C GLU A 271 3.47 -19.98 6.10
N GLN A 272 3.18 -20.92 6.99
CA GLN A 272 3.51 -22.33 6.79
C GLN A 272 2.56 -23.25 7.56
N ILE A 273 2.30 -24.42 7.00
CA ILE A 273 1.56 -25.52 7.61
C ILE A 273 2.46 -26.75 7.56
N GLU A 274 2.58 -27.49 8.66
CA GLU A 274 3.30 -28.76 8.77
C GLU A 274 2.37 -29.84 9.35
N HIS A 275 2.39 -31.03 8.76
CA HIS A 275 1.66 -32.22 9.20
C HIS A 275 2.65 -33.23 9.80
N GLU A 276 2.23 -34.05 10.78
CA GLU A 276 3.12 -34.97 11.54
C GLU A 276 3.93 -35.95 10.68
N ASN A 277 3.47 -36.27 9.47
CA ASN A 277 4.18 -37.13 8.51
C ASN A 277 5.33 -36.41 7.76
N GLY A 278 5.58 -35.14 8.04
CA GLY A 278 6.59 -34.32 7.37
C GLY A 278 6.13 -33.67 6.06
N ALA A 279 4.85 -33.78 5.70
CA ALA A 279 4.26 -32.97 4.63
C ALA A 279 4.10 -31.51 5.08
N ALA A 280 4.28 -30.57 4.16
CA ALA A 280 4.18 -29.15 4.45
C ALA A 280 3.54 -28.35 3.31
N VAL A 281 2.92 -27.22 3.65
CA VAL A 281 2.46 -26.19 2.71
C VAL A 281 3.02 -24.84 3.13
N GLU A 282 3.88 -24.25 2.30
CA GLU A 282 4.40 -22.89 2.53
C GLU A 282 3.60 -21.86 1.72
N VAL A 283 3.24 -20.73 2.34
CA VAL A 283 2.40 -19.67 1.76
C VAL A 283 3.28 -18.50 1.30
N TRP A 284 3.38 -18.34 -0.02
CA TRP A 284 4.19 -17.32 -0.68
C TRP A 284 3.32 -16.16 -1.18
N GLU A 285 2.83 -15.36 -0.22
CA GLU A 285 1.85 -14.28 -0.42
C GLU A 285 2.23 -13.27 -1.53
N THR A 286 3.51 -12.86 -1.63
CA THR A 286 4.01 -11.95 -2.68
C THR A 286 3.91 -12.52 -4.10
N SER A 287 3.92 -13.85 -4.24
CA SER A 287 3.75 -14.53 -5.53
C SER A 287 2.34 -15.11 -5.72
N LYS A 288 1.49 -15.02 -4.69
CA LYS A 288 0.22 -15.73 -4.53
C LYS A 288 0.34 -17.23 -4.88
N ARG A 289 1.31 -17.92 -4.27
CA ARG A 289 1.55 -19.36 -4.45
C ARG A 289 1.56 -20.13 -3.13
N LEU A 290 1.10 -21.38 -3.19
CA LEU A 290 1.23 -22.39 -2.14
C LEU A 290 2.25 -23.44 -2.62
N LEU A 291 3.30 -23.69 -1.85
CA LEU A 291 4.28 -24.75 -2.15
C LEU A 291 3.95 -25.97 -1.29
N CYS A 292 3.34 -26.97 -1.90
CA CYS A 292 2.94 -28.21 -1.23
C CYS A 292 4.02 -29.27 -1.41
N SER A 293 4.66 -29.70 -0.32
CA SER A 293 5.81 -30.60 -0.32
C SER A 293 5.49 -31.91 0.41
N ALA A 294 5.79 -33.04 -0.23
CA ALA A 294 5.63 -34.36 0.35
C ALA A 294 6.95 -34.86 0.98
N PRO A 295 6.90 -35.66 2.06
CA PRO A 295 8.09 -36.26 2.67
C PRO A 295 8.81 -37.21 1.71
N ALA A 296 10.09 -37.47 1.96
CA ALA A 296 10.98 -38.16 1.02
C ALA A 296 10.61 -39.63 0.72
N ASP A 297 9.73 -40.25 1.51
CA ASP A 297 9.37 -41.68 1.44
C ASP A 297 7.89 -41.94 1.08
N THR A 298 7.03 -40.91 1.13
CA THR A 298 5.57 -41.08 1.06
C THR A 298 4.94 -40.01 0.18
N SER A 299 4.10 -40.42 -0.78
CA SER A 299 3.25 -39.51 -1.56
C SER A 299 2.08 -39.02 -0.72
N VAL A 300 1.75 -37.73 -0.80
CA VAL A 300 0.72 -37.09 0.05
C VAL A 300 -0.34 -36.42 -0.80
N SER A 301 -1.60 -36.56 -0.40
CA SER A 301 -2.73 -35.89 -1.06
C SER A 301 -2.95 -34.51 -0.45
N PHE A 302 -3.05 -33.50 -1.30
CA PHE A 302 -3.31 -32.12 -0.92
C PHE A 302 -4.62 -31.65 -1.56
N ALA A 303 -5.35 -30.83 -0.84
CA ALA A 303 -6.41 -30.01 -1.40
C ALA A 303 -6.23 -28.57 -0.92
N VAL A 304 -6.39 -27.60 -1.81
CA VAL A 304 -6.23 -26.17 -1.48
C VAL A 304 -7.40 -25.37 -2.03
N GLU A 305 -7.82 -24.37 -1.27
CA GLU A 305 -9.01 -23.55 -1.52
C GLU A 305 -8.67 -22.09 -1.17
N ALA A 306 -9.17 -21.13 -1.94
CA ALA A 306 -8.88 -19.71 -1.76
C ALA A 306 -10.10 -18.85 -2.15
N SER A 307 -10.22 -17.65 -1.55
CA SER A 307 -11.44 -16.84 -1.61
C SER A 307 -11.88 -16.43 -3.03
N GLU A 308 -10.93 -16.31 -3.97
CA GLU A 308 -11.16 -15.97 -5.39
C GLU A 308 -10.72 -17.12 -6.33
N GLY A 309 -10.52 -18.31 -5.76
CA GLY A 309 -10.11 -19.53 -6.46
C GLY A 309 -8.61 -19.73 -6.62
N VAL A 310 -8.30 -20.83 -7.30
CA VAL A 310 -7.02 -21.52 -7.37
C VAL A 310 -6.76 -21.93 -8.82
N ALA A 311 -5.57 -21.63 -9.33
CA ALA A 311 -5.12 -21.99 -10.66
C ALA A 311 -4.12 -23.15 -10.58
N LEU A 312 -4.49 -24.31 -11.12
CA LEU A 312 -3.67 -25.51 -11.18
C LEU A 312 -3.71 -26.11 -12.58
N ASP A 313 -2.55 -26.39 -13.17
CA ASP A 313 -2.42 -27.02 -14.50
C ASP A 313 -3.22 -26.33 -15.64
N ARG A 314 -3.44 -25.00 -15.49
CA ARG A 314 -4.25 -24.09 -16.33
C ARG A 314 -5.77 -24.17 -16.15
N GLU A 315 -6.26 -24.90 -15.16
CA GLU A 315 -7.65 -24.88 -14.75
C GLU A 315 -7.84 -23.96 -13.53
N ASP A 316 -8.78 -23.02 -13.65
CA ASP A 316 -9.23 -22.15 -12.57
C ASP A 316 -10.41 -22.82 -11.85
N THR A 317 -10.23 -23.12 -10.56
CA THR A 317 -11.22 -23.81 -9.72
C THR A 317 -11.34 -23.10 -8.37
N GLN A 318 -12.44 -23.27 -7.63
CA GLN A 318 -12.51 -22.75 -6.26
C GLN A 318 -11.62 -23.56 -5.30
N ARG A 319 -11.52 -24.87 -5.55
CA ARG A 319 -10.75 -25.84 -4.79
C ARG A 319 -10.02 -26.77 -5.76
N ALA A 320 -8.71 -26.92 -5.58
CA ALA A 320 -7.87 -27.82 -6.39
C ALA A 320 -7.37 -28.99 -5.53
N GLU A 321 -7.52 -30.22 -6.02
CA GLU A 321 -7.09 -31.45 -5.35
C GLU A 321 -6.04 -32.19 -6.19
N PHE A 322 -4.96 -32.63 -5.58
CA PHE A 322 -3.83 -33.27 -6.26
C PHE A 322 -2.98 -34.11 -5.30
N THR A 323 -2.19 -35.02 -5.84
CA THR A 323 -1.18 -35.78 -5.07
C THR A 323 0.21 -35.28 -5.44
N VAL A 324 1.09 -35.18 -4.45
CA VAL A 324 2.52 -34.89 -4.64
C VAL A 324 3.31 -36.15 -4.33
N ASP A 325 4.14 -36.58 -5.28
CA ASP A 325 4.99 -37.76 -5.13
C ASP A 325 6.05 -37.57 -4.03
N ALA A 326 6.53 -38.68 -3.47
CA ALA A 326 7.51 -38.69 -2.39
C ALA A 326 8.75 -37.82 -2.72
N GLY A 327 9.08 -36.89 -1.83
CA GLY A 327 10.19 -35.95 -1.95
C GLY A 327 10.05 -34.89 -3.06
N GLN A 328 8.86 -34.75 -3.67
CA GLN A 328 8.56 -33.68 -4.61
C GLN A 328 7.85 -32.50 -3.92
N THR A 329 7.83 -31.36 -4.63
CA THR A 329 7.06 -30.17 -4.27
C THR A 329 6.25 -29.73 -5.49
N LYS A 330 4.95 -29.46 -5.31
CA LYS A 330 4.10 -28.84 -6.35
C LYS A 330 3.72 -27.43 -5.90
N ALA A 331 3.95 -26.44 -6.76
CA ALA A 331 3.50 -25.07 -6.56
C ALA A 331 2.09 -24.90 -7.16
N VAL A 332 1.20 -24.25 -6.43
CA VAL A 332 -0.17 -23.93 -6.86
C VAL A 332 -0.37 -22.43 -6.75
N LYS A 333 -0.96 -21.76 -7.76
CA LYS A 333 -1.26 -20.33 -7.69
C LYS A 333 -2.67 -20.13 -7.13
N TYR A 334 -2.89 -19.10 -6.32
CA TYR A 334 -4.21 -18.71 -5.83
C TYR A 334 -4.53 -17.24 -6.17
N ARG A 335 -5.81 -16.89 -6.03
CA ARG A 335 -6.32 -15.52 -5.99
C ARG A 335 -6.89 -15.22 -4.60
N GLY A 336 -6.97 -13.96 -4.22
CA GLY A 336 -7.42 -13.56 -2.89
C GLY A 336 -6.53 -14.06 -1.75
N ARG A 337 -7.14 -14.75 -0.78
CA ARG A 337 -6.48 -15.34 0.39
C ARG A 337 -6.73 -16.85 0.47
N PRO A 338 -5.78 -17.67 0.98
CA PRO A 338 -6.04 -19.07 1.28
C PRO A 338 -7.20 -19.22 2.28
N ALA A 339 -8.17 -20.05 1.94
CA ALA A 339 -9.39 -20.29 2.71
C ALA A 339 -9.41 -21.70 3.34
N ALA A 340 -8.82 -22.69 2.69
CA ALA A 340 -8.55 -23.99 3.29
C ALA A 340 -7.34 -24.69 2.67
N VAL A 341 -6.70 -25.53 3.48
CA VAL A 341 -5.66 -26.48 3.07
C VAL A 341 -5.95 -27.80 3.77
N SER A 342 -6.17 -28.85 2.99
CA SER A 342 -6.27 -30.23 3.47
C SER A 342 -4.98 -30.99 3.14
N ILE A 343 -4.46 -31.76 4.10
CA ILE A 343 -3.30 -32.65 3.96
C ILE A 343 -3.74 -34.05 4.38
N ASP A 344 -3.79 -34.98 3.43
CA ASP A 344 -4.42 -36.30 3.57
C ASP A 344 -5.85 -36.23 4.15
N ALA A 345 -6.03 -36.55 5.45
CA ALA A 345 -7.32 -36.53 6.15
C ALA A 345 -7.48 -35.35 7.12
N LEU A 346 -6.45 -34.52 7.28
CA LEU A 346 -6.46 -33.28 8.05
C LEU A 346 -7.02 -32.15 7.17
N ASP A 347 -7.96 -31.36 7.67
CA ASP A 347 -8.52 -30.19 7.01
C ASP A 347 -8.32 -28.95 7.90
N ILE A 348 -7.52 -27.99 7.42
CA ILE A 348 -7.25 -26.72 8.08
C ILE A 348 -7.96 -25.62 7.30
N ARG A 349 -8.91 -24.95 7.95
CA ARG A 349 -9.66 -23.82 7.36
C ARG A 349 -9.23 -22.51 7.97
N PHE A 350 -9.16 -21.48 7.13
CA PHE A 350 -8.83 -20.12 7.50
C PHE A 350 -10.05 -19.24 7.21
N ASP A 351 -10.59 -18.64 8.26
CA ASP A 351 -11.63 -17.64 8.16
C ASP A 351 -11.01 -16.28 8.56
N PRO A 352 -10.46 -15.53 7.57
CA PRO A 352 -10.00 -14.16 7.77
C PRO A 352 -11.17 -13.15 7.80
N GLU A 353 -12.41 -13.60 7.60
CA GLU A 353 -13.60 -12.76 7.50
C GLU A 353 -14.37 -12.64 8.82
N VAL A 354 -14.13 -13.52 9.81
CA VAL A 354 -14.73 -13.42 11.17
C VAL A 354 -14.56 -12.03 11.80
N TYR A 355 -13.50 -11.32 11.41
CA TYR A 355 -13.10 -10.04 11.98
C TYR A 355 -12.99 -8.92 10.94
N LYS A 356 -13.97 -8.75 10.03
CA LYS A 356 -13.92 -7.67 9.00
C LYS A 356 -13.65 -6.28 9.60
N ASP A 357 -14.35 -5.92 10.67
CA ASP A 357 -14.19 -4.64 11.39
C ASP A 357 -12.75 -4.43 11.91
N ALA A 358 -12.07 -5.52 12.28
CA ALA A 358 -10.67 -5.48 12.71
C ALA A 358 -9.72 -5.08 11.59
N VAL A 359 -9.99 -5.52 10.36
CA VAL A 359 -9.14 -5.24 9.18
C VAL A 359 -9.22 -3.76 8.80
N GLU A 360 -10.36 -3.09 8.99
CA GLU A 360 -10.44 -1.62 8.86
C GLU A 360 -9.78 -0.91 10.04
N SER A 361 -10.01 -1.39 11.28
CA SER A 361 -9.38 -0.84 12.48
C SER A 361 -7.85 -0.92 12.40
N ALA A 362 -7.30 -2.05 11.94
CA ALA A 362 -5.87 -2.34 11.76
C ALA A 362 -5.05 -1.22 11.12
N LYS A 363 -5.60 -0.67 10.03
CA LYS A 363 -5.01 0.41 9.23
C LYS A 363 -4.93 1.69 10.05
N ARG A 364 -6.05 2.03 10.71
CA ARG A 364 -6.13 3.16 11.63
C ARG A 364 -5.30 2.95 12.89
N GLN A 365 -5.10 1.70 13.34
CA GLN A 365 -4.26 1.37 14.48
C GLN A 365 -2.78 1.59 14.20
N LEU A 366 -2.28 1.13 13.06
CA LEU A 366 -0.90 1.39 12.68
C LEU A 366 -0.68 2.89 12.41
N ALA A 367 -1.62 3.57 11.75
CA ALA A 367 -1.58 5.02 11.60
C ALA A 367 -1.53 5.75 12.97
N ALA A 368 -2.39 5.38 13.91
CA ALA A 368 -2.41 5.94 15.27
C ALA A 368 -1.12 5.67 16.06
N GLN A 369 -0.40 4.58 15.77
CA GLN A 369 0.94 4.36 16.31
C GLN A 369 1.99 5.31 15.72
N PHE A 370 1.88 5.66 14.44
CA PHE A 370 2.71 6.72 13.84
C PHE A 370 2.35 8.11 14.37
N GLU A 371 1.08 8.41 14.60
CA GLU A 371 0.60 9.68 15.22
C GLU A 371 1.25 9.98 16.59
N ARG A 372 1.75 8.94 17.27
CA ARG A 372 2.45 9.03 18.57
C ARG A 372 3.95 9.29 18.46
N THR A 373 4.51 9.32 17.25
CA THR A 373 5.94 9.58 17.03
C THR A 373 6.24 11.08 16.99
N SER A 374 7.43 11.46 17.47
CA SER A 374 7.95 12.83 17.34
C SER A 374 8.08 13.26 15.88
N ALA A 375 8.36 12.33 14.97
CA ALA A 375 8.44 12.59 13.54
C ALA A 375 7.09 13.01 12.94
N PHE A 376 6.00 12.33 13.30
CA PHE A 376 4.65 12.72 12.88
C PHE A 376 4.28 14.10 13.41
N GLN A 377 4.53 14.38 14.69
CA GLN A 377 4.24 15.68 15.30
C GLN A 377 4.99 16.83 14.59
N GLN A 378 6.21 16.60 14.12
CA GLN A 378 6.96 17.58 13.34
C GLN A 378 6.42 17.78 11.93
N ILE A 379 5.96 16.73 11.26
CA ILE A 379 5.26 16.86 9.97
C ILE A 379 3.97 17.66 10.17
N GLN A 380 3.15 17.29 11.16
CA GLN A 380 1.89 17.96 11.48
C GLN A 380 2.10 19.44 11.83
N ALA A 381 3.17 19.78 12.55
CA ALA A 381 3.51 21.17 12.88
C ALA A 381 4.15 21.97 11.72
N ARG A 382 4.48 21.32 10.59
CA ARG A 382 5.20 21.94 9.47
C ARG A 382 4.37 22.05 8.19
N VAL A 383 3.47 21.09 7.95
CA VAL A 383 2.51 21.12 6.85
C VAL A 383 1.55 22.29 7.04
N ASP A 384 1.42 23.13 6.02
CA ASP A 384 0.41 24.17 5.95
C ASP A 384 -0.87 23.56 5.38
N GLY A 385 -1.70 22.98 6.25
CA GLY A 385 -2.89 22.20 5.91
C GLY A 385 -3.14 21.07 6.92
N ARG A 386 -4.11 20.20 6.63
CA ARG A 386 -4.58 19.17 7.57
C ARG A 386 -4.24 17.75 7.13
N ILE A 387 -3.74 16.96 8.07
CA ILE A 387 -3.59 15.51 7.89
C ILE A 387 -4.97 14.86 8.04
N ARG A 388 -5.41 14.08 7.05
CA ARG A 388 -6.67 13.32 7.11
C ARG A 388 -6.48 12.02 7.92
N HIS A 389 -7.50 11.65 8.70
CA HIS A 389 -7.51 10.48 9.59
C HIS A 389 -8.66 9.50 9.31
N ASP A 390 -9.41 9.72 8.23
CA ASP A 390 -10.36 8.76 7.70
C ASP A 390 -9.65 7.57 7.02
N ALA A 391 -10.35 6.44 6.84
CA ALA A 391 -9.73 5.22 6.32
C ALA A 391 -9.27 5.30 4.85
N GLN A 392 -9.77 6.26 4.06
CA GLN A 392 -9.45 6.41 2.64
C GLN A 392 -8.14 7.18 2.47
N ALA A 393 -7.93 8.21 3.29
CA ALA A 393 -6.71 9.00 3.32
C ALA A 393 -5.48 8.25 3.84
N LEU A 394 -5.68 7.18 4.60
CA LEU A 394 -4.60 6.36 5.11
C LEU A 394 -4.21 5.32 4.06
N ARG A 395 -2.93 4.94 4.00
CA ARG A 395 -2.48 3.61 3.53
C ARG A 395 -1.45 3.11 4.55
N THR A 396 -1.44 1.81 4.84
CA THR A 396 -0.44 1.26 5.77
C THR A 396 0.07 -0.07 5.29
N THR A 397 1.38 -0.25 5.32
CA THR A 397 2.02 -1.48 4.85
C THR A 397 3.04 -1.97 5.87
N SER A 398 3.30 -3.26 5.85
CA SER A 398 4.33 -3.91 6.66
C SER A 398 5.25 -4.69 5.75
N THR A 399 6.55 -4.62 6.03
CA THR A 399 7.53 -5.50 5.42
C THR A 399 7.99 -6.57 6.41
N THR A 400 8.31 -7.75 5.91
CA THR A 400 8.99 -8.82 6.66
C THR A 400 10.30 -9.16 5.96
N GLY A 401 11.34 -9.42 6.73
CA GLY A 401 12.72 -9.61 6.27
C GLY A 401 13.67 -9.48 7.45
N ASP A 402 14.98 -9.35 7.21
CA ASP A 402 16.00 -9.22 8.27
C ASP A 402 15.72 -8.04 9.22
N VAL A 403 15.11 -6.97 8.70
CA VAL A 403 14.58 -5.85 9.47
C VAL A 403 13.13 -5.61 9.05
N ALA A 404 12.18 -6.22 9.77
CA ALA A 404 10.76 -5.97 9.56
C ALA A 404 10.42 -4.49 9.82
N ARG A 405 9.79 -3.84 8.84
CA ARG A 405 9.36 -2.44 8.93
C ARG A 405 7.84 -2.35 8.91
N ASP A 406 7.34 -1.25 9.45
CA ASP A 406 5.98 -0.77 9.18
C ASP A 406 6.07 0.59 8.50
N MET A 407 5.09 0.91 7.67
CA MET A 407 4.98 2.17 6.95
C MET A 407 3.54 2.68 7.00
N ALA A 408 3.37 3.99 7.13
CA ALA A 408 2.09 4.67 7.06
C ALA A 408 2.17 5.88 6.14
N PHE A 409 1.14 6.02 5.34
CA PHE A 409 0.90 7.08 4.37
C PHE A 409 -0.37 7.80 4.81
N PHE A 410 -0.32 9.12 4.87
CA PHE A 410 -1.46 9.96 5.25
C PHE A 410 -1.69 10.99 4.14
N GLN A 411 -2.90 11.10 3.61
CA GLN A 411 -3.24 12.17 2.68
C GLN A 411 -3.38 13.50 3.41
N LEU A 412 -2.90 14.57 2.77
CA LEU A 412 -3.08 15.95 3.23
C LEU A 412 -4.29 16.58 2.51
N THR A 413 -4.94 17.51 3.18
CA THR A 413 -6.09 18.27 2.65
C THR A 413 -6.06 19.70 3.23
N ASP A 414 -6.99 20.55 2.80
CA ASP A 414 -7.05 21.97 3.22
C ASP A 414 -5.71 22.72 3.00
N LEU A 415 -4.99 22.37 1.93
CA LEU A 415 -3.69 22.95 1.56
C LEU A 415 -3.93 24.31 0.88
N PRO A 416 -3.42 25.44 1.39
CA PRO A 416 -3.71 26.76 0.83
C PRO A 416 -2.83 27.10 -0.38
N GLU A 417 -1.64 26.51 -0.47
CA GLU A 417 -0.70 26.75 -1.57
C GLU A 417 -0.70 25.64 -2.62
N ALA A 418 -1.00 24.39 -2.27
CA ALA A 418 -0.82 23.19 -3.10
C ALA A 418 -2.14 22.43 -3.34
N ASP A 419 -2.25 21.71 -4.45
CA ASP A 419 -3.48 21.00 -4.84
C ASP A 419 -3.60 19.61 -4.19
N PHE A 420 -2.47 18.93 -3.99
CA PHE A 420 -2.40 17.65 -3.28
C PHE A 420 -1.21 17.61 -2.33
N GLY A 421 -1.28 16.71 -1.34
CA GLY A 421 -0.13 16.35 -0.55
C GLY A 421 -0.30 15.03 0.18
N SER A 422 0.82 14.47 0.64
CA SER A 422 0.86 13.26 1.45
C SER A 422 2.01 13.28 2.45
N ALA A 423 1.88 12.58 3.57
CA ALA A 423 2.93 12.37 4.55
C ALA A 423 3.27 10.88 4.63
N HIS A 424 4.56 10.55 4.59
CA HIS A 424 5.07 9.17 4.57
C HIS A 424 5.96 8.94 5.77
N LEU A 425 5.69 7.90 6.55
CA LEU A 425 6.50 7.51 7.69
C LEU A 425 6.83 6.01 7.63
N SER A 426 8.06 5.64 8.00
CA SER A 426 8.47 4.25 8.18
C SER A 426 9.23 4.05 9.48
N ARG A 427 9.08 2.89 10.10
CA ARG A 427 9.76 2.52 11.36
C ARG A 427 10.15 1.05 11.36
N VAL A 428 11.16 0.68 12.16
CA VAL A 428 11.47 -0.73 12.45
C VAL A 428 10.45 -1.28 13.45
N ARG A 429 9.74 -2.35 13.12
CA ARG A 429 8.65 -2.91 13.96
C ARG A 429 9.12 -3.28 15.36
N ARG A 430 10.33 -3.84 15.49
CA ARG A 430 10.85 -4.34 16.77
C ARG A 430 11.34 -3.25 17.74
N SER A 431 11.87 -2.13 17.23
CA SER A 431 12.37 -1.03 18.07
C SER A 431 11.43 0.18 18.12
N ASN A 432 10.38 0.20 17.28
CA ASN A 432 9.54 1.37 16.99
C ASN A 432 10.33 2.61 16.52
N GLU A 433 11.60 2.45 16.14
CA GLU A 433 12.47 3.53 15.69
C GLU A 433 12.08 3.97 14.27
N VAL A 434 11.67 5.24 14.14
CA VAL A 434 11.34 5.85 12.85
C VAL A 434 12.63 5.95 12.01
N GLN A 435 12.60 5.33 10.83
CA GLN A 435 13.72 5.28 9.88
C GLN A 435 13.59 6.36 8.80
N GLN A 436 12.36 6.75 8.47
CA GLN A 436 12.07 7.74 7.45
C GLN A 436 10.78 8.48 7.85
N ALA A 437 10.79 9.79 7.68
CA ALA A 437 9.59 10.60 7.77
C ALA A 437 9.72 11.75 6.76
N ASN A 438 8.72 11.93 5.90
CA ASN A 438 8.67 13.05 4.96
C ASN A 438 7.22 13.46 4.68
N TYR A 439 7.07 14.59 4.02
CA TYR A 439 5.81 14.94 3.36
C TYR A 439 6.08 15.54 1.98
N GLU A 440 5.12 15.36 1.10
CA GLU A 440 5.15 15.77 -0.30
C GLU A 440 3.99 16.73 -0.55
N LEU A 441 4.26 17.82 -1.26
CA LEU A 441 3.28 18.79 -1.73
C LEU A 441 3.36 18.85 -3.25
N GLN A 442 2.21 18.82 -3.90
CA GLN A 442 2.08 18.79 -5.35
C GLN A 442 1.15 19.90 -5.81
N TRP A 443 1.64 20.70 -6.76
CA TRP A 443 0.88 21.74 -7.44
C TRP A 443 0.61 21.27 -8.86
N LEU A 444 -0.62 21.40 -9.32
CA LEU A 444 -1.00 21.19 -10.70
C LEU A 444 -0.82 22.47 -11.52
N ALA A 445 -0.86 22.32 -12.83
CA ALA A 445 -1.25 23.37 -13.77
C ALA A 445 -2.70 23.14 -14.22
N ASP A 446 -3.23 24.05 -15.02
CA ASP A 446 -4.57 23.96 -15.64
C ASP A 446 -4.76 22.68 -16.51
N ASP A 447 -3.68 21.96 -16.83
CA ASP A 447 -3.72 20.65 -17.49
C ASP A 447 -3.86 19.46 -16.53
N GLY A 448 -4.01 19.73 -15.23
CA GLY A 448 -4.09 18.70 -14.19
C GLY A 448 -2.84 17.83 -14.10
N ASN A 449 -1.70 18.27 -14.67
CA ASN A 449 -0.41 17.61 -14.51
C ASN A 449 0.44 18.39 -13.49
N PRO A 450 1.39 17.74 -12.81
CA PRO A 450 2.22 18.42 -11.81
C PRO A 450 3.04 19.56 -12.44
N ARG A 451 2.71 20.79 -12.04
CA ARG A 451 3.50 22.01 -12.28
C ARG A 451 4.69 22.08 -11.34
N LYS A 452 4.51 21.63 -10.11
CA LYS A 452 5.54 21.61 -9.07
C LYS A 452 5.32 20.40 -8.15
N LEU A 453 6.42 19.85 -7.65
CA LEU A 453 6.46 18.88 -6.58
C LEU A 453 7.51 19.35 -5.57
N SER A 454 7.22 19.30 -4.28
CA SER A 454 8.19 19.57 -3.22
C SER A 454 8.15 18.44 -2.19
N VAL A 455 9.30 17.83 -1.95
CA VAL A 455 9.49 16.72 -1.03
C VAL A 455 10.29 17.24 0.16
N HIS A 456 9.72 17.15 1.35
CA HIS A 456 10.28 17.63 2.61
C HIS A 456 10.66 16.42 3.47
N GLN A 457 11.93 16.02 3.42
CA GLN A 457 12.46 14.84 4.10
C GLN A 457 13.06 15.22 5.46
N LEU A 458 12.61 14.59 6.55
CA LEU A 458 13.16 14.84 7.89
C LEU A 458 14.57 14.23 7.99
N SER A 459 15.60 15.06 8.27
CA SER A 459 17.02 14.69 8.18
C SER A 459 17.48 13.70 9.27
N ASP A 460 16.92 13.82 10.48
CA ASP A 460 17.07 12.86 11.59
C ASP A 460 15.66 12.51 12.07
N PRO A 461 15.04 11.43 11.55
CA PRO A 461 13.68 11.04 11.95
C PRO A 461 13.53 10.62 13.41
N ALA A 462 14.62 10.29 14.10
CA ALA A 462 14.60 9.92 15.51
C ALA A 462 14.68 11.16 16.44
N ARG A 463 15.44 12.19 16.06
CA ARG A 463 15.70 13.38 16.90
C ARG A 463 15.04 14.68 16.44
N GLY A 464 14.64 14.78 15.17
CA GLY A 464 13.83 15.89 14.68
C GLY A 464 14.56 17.22 14.51
N SER A 465 15.67 17.25 13.76
CA SER A 465 16.52 18.45 13.66
C SER A 465 16.16 19.43 12.55
N SER A 466 15.68 18.94 11.41
CA SER A 466 15.55 19.73 10.16
C SER A 466 14.80 18.95 9.08
N PHE A 467 14.16 19.67 8.14
CA PHE A 467 13.68 19.11 6.88
C PHE A 467 14.61 19.51 5.74
N ASP A 468 15.15 18.54 5.01
CA ASP A 468 15.77 18.71 3.71
C ASP A 468 14.67 18.83 2.65
N VAL A 469 14.71 19.89 1.84
CA VAL A 469 13.66 20.20 0.86
C VAL A 469 14.18 20.04 -0.56
N GLN A 470 13.54 19.18 -1.33
CA GLN A 470 13.79 19.00 -2.76
C GLN A 470 12.58 19.50 -3.53
N THR A 471 12.79 20.42 -4.47
CA THR A 471 11.70 21.02 -5.26
C THR A 471 11.96 20.84 -6.73
N PHE A 472 10.94 20.33 -7.43
CA PHE A 472 10.93 20.07 -8.85
C PHE A 472 9.86 20.96 -9.48
N GLU A 473 10.23 21.85 -10.40
CA GLU A 473 9.31 22.77 -11.07
C GLU A 473 9.33 22.57 -12.60
N ARG A 474 8.15 22.56 -13.20
CA ARG A 474 7.95 22.48 -14.66
C ARG A 474 8.20 23.86 -15.26
N GLY A 475 9.39 24.05 -15.82
CA GLY A 475 9.86 25.35 -16.32
C GLY A 475 8.98 25.96 -17.42
N THR A 476 8.50 27.18 -17.22
CA THR A 476 7.69 27.96 -18.17
C THR A 476 8.54 28.88 -19.05
N LYS A 477 9.45 28.33 -19.87
CA LYS A 477 10.18 29.15 -20.86
C LYS A 477 9.23 29.62 -21.97
N HIS A 478 9.04 30.93 -22.09
CA HIS A 478 8.42 31.54 -23.26
C HIS A 478 9.15 31.09 -24.54
N ARG A 479 8.40 30.58 -25.53
CA ARG A 479 8.94 30.31 -26.87
C ARG A 479 9.47 31.61 -27.48
N SER A 480 10.79 31.76 -27.52
CA SER A 480 11.46 32.70 -28.42
C SER A 480 11.16 32.27 -29.86
N ALA A 481 10.57 33.14 -30.65
CA ALA A 481 10.14 32.84 -32.01
C ALA A 481 11.33 32.77 -32.99
N THR A 482 11.89 31.57 -33.18
CA THR A 482 12.87 31.25 -34.24
C THR A 482 12.68 29.82 -34.75
N ASP A 483 12.76 29.64 -36.07
CA ASP A 483 12.22 28.49 -36.84
C ASP A 483 13.00 27.15 -36.74
N ALA A 484 13.38 26.72 -35.53
CA ALA A 484 14.27 25.57 -35.31
C ALA A 484 13.59 24.30 -34.75
N GLY A 485 12.48 23.87 -35.36
CA GLY A 485 11.84 22.56 -35.11
C GLY A 485 11.21 22.37 -33.71
N PRO A 486 10.56 21.22 -33.46
CA PRO A 486 10.06 20.86 -32.14
C PRO A 486 11.22 20.38 -31.26
N SER A 487 12.04 21.31 -30.76
CA SER A 487 12.71 21.08 -29.49
C SER A 487 11.68 21.23 -28.38
N VAL A 488 11.95 20.50 -27.33
CA VAL A 488 10.94 19.91 -26.48
C VAL A 488 11.86 19.46 -25.35
N ASP A 489 11.63 20.02 -24.16
CA ASP A 489 12.56 20.18 -23.03
C ASP A 489 11.99 19.45 -21.78
N VAL A 490 12.81 18.74 -21.02
CA VAL A 490 12.45 17.94 -19.82
C VAL A 490 13.41 18.32 -18.70
N PHE A 491 12.86 19.07 -17.75
CA PHE A 491 13.49 19.55 -16.51
C PHE A 491 14.84 20.26 -16.70
N ASP A 492 14.80 21.61 -16.66
CA ASP A 492 16.00 22.47 -16.60
C ASP A 492 16.68 22.37 -15.22
N GLY A 493 17.23 21.19 -14.94
CA GLY A 493 18.29 21.02 -13.97
C GLY A 493 19.52 21.74 -14.49
N SER A 494 19.99 22.74 -13.73
CA SER A 494 21.09 23.62 -14.14
C SER A 494 22.30 22.84 -14.64
N ALA A 495 22.58 22.91 -15.94
CA ALA A 495 23.71 22.28 -16.61
C ALA A 495 23.84 20.75 -16.36
N GLY A 496 22.90 19.95 -16.88
CA GLY A 496 22.94 18.48 -16.78
C GLY A 496 22.63 17.68 -18.05
N GLY A 497 21.60 18.05 -18.83
CA GLY A 497 21.22 17.27 -20.02
C GLY A 497 19.95 17.76 -20.71
N THR A 498 19.78 17.40 -21.99
CA THR A 498 18.66 17.77 -22.87
C THR A 498 17.69 16.61 -23.09
N TYR A 499 16.41 16.72 -22.74
CA TYR A 499 15.36 15.71 -23.02
C TYR A 499 13.97 16.32 -23.29
N THR A 500 12.94 15.51 -23.54
CA THR A 500 11.83 15.84 -24.48
C THR A 500 10.38 15.89 -23.93
N THR A 501 9.72 17.07 -23.92
CA THR A 501 8.31 17.31 -23.48
C THR A 501 7.17 16.70 -24.34
N GLN A 502 6.08 16.27 -23.70
CA GLN A 502 4.70 16.18 -24.28
C GLN A 502 3.63 16.66 -23.25
N TRP A 503 2.37 16.87 -23.67
CA TRP A 503 1.32 17.64 -22.95
C TRP A 503 -0.11 17.10 -23.16
N PHE A 504 -1.01 17.21 -22.16
CA PHE A 504 -2.49 17.13 -22.30
C PHE A 504 -3.24 17.44 -20.97
N SER A 505 -4.54 17.80 -21.03
CA SER A 505 -5.35 18.42 -19.96
C SER A 505 -6.73 17.76 -19.70
N VAL A 506 -7.29 17.82 -18.48
CA VAL A 506 -8.69 17.43 -18.13
C VAL A 506 -9.28 18.28 -16.98
N PRO A 507 -10.58 18.64 -17.03
CA PRO A 507 -11.38 19.07 -15.86
C PRO A 507 -12.73 18.31 -15.63
N ASP A 508 -12.98 18.02 -14.34
CA ASP A 508 -14.20 17.74 -13.54
C ASP A 508 -15.59 17.44 -14.15
N TRP A 509 -16.06 16.17 -14.05
CA TRP A 509 -17.36 15.76 -13.42
C TRP A 509 -17.51 14.21 -13.29
N VAL A 510 -18.33 13.74 -12.32
CA VAL A 510 -18.52 12.34 -11.84
C VAL A 510 -20.04 12.15 -11.56
N PRO A 511 -20.77 11.04 -11.90
CA PRO A 511 -20.62 9.70 -11.26
C PRO A 511 -21.09 8.41 -12.01
N ASP A 512 -20.85 7.27 -11.33
CA ASP A 512 -21.41 5.90 -11.45
C ASP A 512 -21.05 5.02 -12.68
N VAL A 513 -20.89 3.72 -12.41
CA VAL A 513 -20.24 2.72 -13.29
C VAL A 513 -21.02 2.49 -14.59
N PRO A 514 -20.42 2.80 -15.77
CA PRO A 514 -21.14 2.80 -17.03
C PRO A 514 -20.68 1.61 -17.92
N SER A 515 -21.58 1.07 -18.75
CA SER A 515 -21.29 -0.02 -19.72
C SER A 515 -20.32 0.40 -20.86
N PRO A 516 -19.91 -0.47 -21.80
CA PRO A 516 -19.05 -0.05 -22.92
C PRO A 516 -19.65 1.06 -23.79
N GLN A 517 -20.99 1.18 -23.82
CA GLN A 517 -21.76 2.19 -24.56
C GLN A 517 -21.66 3.61 -23.96
N ASP A 518 -21.05 3.70 -22.80
CA ASP A 518 -21.47 4.52 -21.66
C ASP A 518 -20.15 5.16 -21.13
N LEU A 519 -19.06 4.38 -21.12
CA LEU A 519 -17.68 4.81 -21.39
C LEU A 519 -17.56 5.62 -22.70
N LEU A 520 -18.25 5.20 -23.77
CA LEU A 520 -18.30 5.93 -25.05
C LEU A 520 -19.02 7.29 -24.93
N ASP A 521 -19.91 7.46 -23.94
CA ASP A 521 -20.63 8.71 -23.69
C ASP A 521 -19.88 9.59 -22.67
N ALA A 522 -19.28 9.00 -21.62
CA ALA A 522 -18.51 9.71 -20.59
C ALA A 522 -17.18 10.28 -21.11
N PHE A 523 -16.41 9.50 -21.89
CA PHE A 523 -15.10 9.90 -22.43
C PHE A 523 -15.20 10.20 -23.93
N GLY A 524 -16.34 10.70 -24.40
CA GLY A 524 -16.71 10.57 -25.80
C GLY A 524 -15.71 11.13 -26.81
N ASP A 525 -15.20 12.33 -26.55
CA ASP A 525 -14.19 12.96 -27.41
C ASP A 525 -12.76 12.59 -26.97
N THR A 526 -12.49 12.49 -25.66
CA THR A 526 -11.15 12.16 -25.11
C THR A 526 -10.68 10.74 -25.44
N LEU A 527 -11.59 9.77 -25.49
CA LEU A 527 -11.32 8.39 -25.94
C LEU A 527 -11.13 8.33 -27.46
N SER A 528 -11.81 9.19 -28.22
CA SER A 528 -11.59 9.33 -29.66
C SER A 528 -10.21 9.92 -29.95
N ASP A 529 -9.82 10.97 -29.20
CA ASP A 529 -8.49 11.58 -29.25
C ASP A 529 -7.39 10.58 -28.87
N PHE A 530 -7.57 9.83 -27.77
CA PHE A 530 -6.67 8.76 -27.34
C PHE A 530 -6.54 7.67 -28.42
N ALA A 531 -7.65 7.15 -28.94
CA ALA A 531 -7.67 6.16 -30.01
C ALA A 531 -6.98 6.68 -31.29
N SER A 532 -7.17 7.96 -31.64
CA SER A 532 -6.52 8.60 -32.78
C SER A 532 -5.01 8.75 -32.58
N THR A 533 -4.56 8.99 -31.34
CA THR A 533 -3.15 9.15 -30.99
C THR A 533 -2.41 7.82 -30.95
N VAL A 534 -3.04 6.77 -30.43
CA VAL A 534 -2.55 5.39 -30.61
C VAL A 534 -2.53 5.08 -32.11
N GLY A 535 -3.60 5.41 -32.83
CA GLY A 535 -3.72 5.21 -34.27
C GLY A 535 -3.86 3.73 -34.63
N ASP A 536 -4.58 3.46 -35.71
CA ASP A 536 -4.95 2.10 -36.14
C ASP A 536 -5.89 1.35 -35.14
N ILE A 537 -6.48 2.05 -34.16
CA ILE A 537 -7.62 1.58 -33.33
C ILE A 537 -8.80 2.54 -33.45
N THR A 538 -10.03 2.04 -33.28
CA THR A 538 -11.22 2.89 -33.19
C THR A 538 -11.52 3.24 -31.73
N LYS A 539 -12.38 4.25 -31.52
CA LYS A 539 -12.90 4.63 -30.20
C LYS A 539 -13.57 3.42 -29.51
N GLU A 540 -14.30 2.62 -30.27
CA GLU A 540 -14.99 1.42 -29.81
C GLU A 540 -13.99 0.33 -29.39
N THR A 541 -12.92 0.09 -30.15
CA THR A 541 -11.85 -0.85 -29.75
C THR A 541 -11.14 -0.40 -28.47
N ALA A 542 -10.88 0.90 -28.32
CA ALA A 542 -10.30 1.44 -27.10
C ALA A 542 -11.26 1.29 -25.90
N SER A 543 -12.56 1.58 -26.09
CA SER A 543 -13.60 1.38 -25.08
C SER A 543 -13.69 -0.08 -24.64
N ASP A 544 -13.69 -1.01 -25.60
CA ASP A 544 -13.84 -2.46 -25.39
C ASP A 544 -12.62 -3.10 -24.70
N ILE A 545 -11.41 -2.57 -24.92
CA ILE A 545 -10.21 -2.95 -24.15
C ILE A 545 -10.30 -2.43 -22.72
N ILE A 546 -10.68 -1.16 -22.53
CA ILE A 546 -10.76 -0.53 -21.19
C ILE A 546 -11.90 -1.12 -20.36
N SER A 547 -13.08 -1.35 -20.96
CA SER A 547 -14.25 -1.93 -20.30
C SER A 547 -13.92 -3.32 -19.76
N ASN A 548 -13.42 -4.21 -20.63
CA ASN A 548 -13.03 -5.55 -20.21
C ASN A 548 -11.93 -5.53 -19.15
N ALA A 549 -10.96 -4.61 -19.25
CA ALA A 549 -9.92 -4.48 -18.24
C ALA A 549 -10.48 -4.11 -16.85
N ILE A 550 -11.47 -3.20 -16.79
CA ILE A 550 -12.19 -2.86 -15.56
C ILE A 550 -13.04 -4.05 -15.08
N GLU A 551 -13.75 -4.73 -15.97
CA GLU A 551 -14.62 -5.88 -15.63
C GLU A 551 -13.82 -7.09 -15.11
N ASN A 552 -12.63 -7.34 -15.67
CA ASN A 552 -11.73 -8.42 -15.24
C ASN A 552 -10.99 -8.06 -13.93
N ALA A 553 -10.64 -6.77 -13.73
CA ALA A 553 -9.91 -6.29 -12.55
C ALA A 553 -10.86 -6.02 -11.38
N GLN A 554 -11.04 -7.02 -10.52
CA GLN A 554 -12.17 -7.13 -9.59
C GLN A 554 -12.21 -6.02 -8.52
N ASN A 555 -11.07 -5.37 -8.24
CA ASN A 555 -10.94 -4.30 -7.24
C ASN A 555 -10.83 -2.89 -7.82
N THR A 556 -11.11 -2.69 -9.11
CA THR A 556 -10.85 -1.39 -9.78
C THR A 556 -12.13 -0.72 -10.28
N THR A 557 -12.09 0.61 -10.37
CA THR A 557 -13.16 1.47 -10.89
C THR A 557 -12.68 2.30 -12.08
N ILE A 558 -13.61 3.02 -12.69
CA ILE A 558 -13.27 4.01 -13.73
C ILE A 558 -12.54 5.23 -13.15
N ASP A 559 -12.67 5.51 -11.85
CA ASP A 559 -11.95 6.60 -11.17
C ASP A 559 -10.45 6.31 -11.05
N ASP A 560 -10.07 5.02 -11.08
CA ASP A 560 -8.68 4.58 -11.20
C ASP A 560 -8.14 4.71 -12.64
N ILE A 561 -8.98 5.13 -13.61
CA ILE A 561 -8.63 5.28 -15.03
C ILE A 561 -8.98 6.68 -15.58
N ALA A 562 -8.01 7.59 -15.63
CA ALA A 562 -8.21 8.91 -16.25
C ALA A 562 -7.73 8.96 -17.71
N ILE A 563 -8.68 9.09 -18.65
CA ILE A 563 -8.37 9.24 -20.08
C ILE A 563 -8.18 10.73 -20.44
N LYS A 564 -6.97 11.08 -20.88
CA LYS A 564 -6.61 12.38 -21.46
C LYS A 564 -6.29 12.21 -22.95
N THR A 565 -6.29 13.30 -23.73
CA THR A 565 -6.19 13.38 -25.21
C THR A 565 -5.16 12.47 -25.92
N SER A 566 -4.13 11.98 -25.22
CA SER A 566 -3.19 10.99 -25.75
C SER A 566 -2.66 10.00 -24.70
N THR A 567 -3.34 9.86 -23.56
CA THR A 567 -2.86 9.02 -22.45
C THR A 567 -3.99 8.48 -21.58
N LEU A 568 -3.79 7.25 -21.15
CA LEU A 568 -4.64 6.49 -20.26
C LEU A 568 -3.91 6.35 -18.92
N ILE A 569 -4.27 7.18 -17.94
CA ILE A 569 -3.68 7.11 -16.59
C ILE A 569 -4.37 5.99 -15.82
N VAL A 570 -3.62 5.12 -15.13
CA VAL A 570 -4.14 3.92 -14.46
C VAL A 570 -3.55 3.78 -13.05
N ASP A 571 -4.27 4.16 -11.98
CA ASP A 571 -3.75 4.12 -10.58
C ASP A 571 -3.83 2.72 -9.94
N SER A 572 -4.56 1.78 -10.54
CA SER A 572 -4.62 0.37 -10.13
C SER A 572 -3.72 -0.54 -10.96
N GLN A 573 -2.86 -1.32 -10.30
CA GLN A 573 -2.07 -2.34 -11.00
C GLN A 573 -2.93 -3.49 -11.56
N GLU A 574 -4.07 -3.80 -10.95
CA GLU A 574 -4.93 -4.89 -11.42
C GLU A 574 -5.49 -4.55 -12.80
N VAL A 575 -6.06 -3.34 -12.97
CA VAL A 575 -6.39 -2.83 -14.31
C VAL A 575 -5.15 -2.72 -15.18
N LEU A 576 -4.01 -2.25 -14.70
CA LEU A 576 -2.83 -2.15 -15.58
C LEU A 576 -2.46 -3.51 -16.19
N ILE A 577 -2.58 -4.61 -15.44
CA ILE A 577 -2.32 -5.96 -15.92
C ILE A 577 -3.41 -6.40 -16.90
N GLU A 578 -4.69 -6.29 -16.53
CA GLU A 578 -5.82 -6.72 -17.36
C GLU A 578 -5.95 -5.89 -18.65
N LEU A 579 -5.69 -4.58 -18.57
CA LEU A 579 -5.63 -3.65 -19.70
C LEU A 579 -4.53 -4.01 -20.69
N VAL A 580 -3.39 -4.49 -20.19
CA VAL A 580 -2.33 -5.00 -21.05
C VAL A 580 -2.72 -6.35 -21.65
N ALA A 581 -3.38 -7.23 -20.90
CA ALA A 581 -3.82 -8.54 -21.39
C ALA A 581 -4.89 -8.42 -22.49
N GLU A 582 -5.93 -7.62 -22.25
CA GLU A 582 -6.99 -7.31 -23.23
C GLU A 582 -6.42 -6.59 -24.47
N ALA A 583 -5.48 -5.66 -24.28
CA ALA A 583 -4.79 -5.03 -25.41
C ALA A 583 -3.92 -6.02 -26.19
N GLN A 584 -3.27 -6.99 -25.53
CA GLN A 584 -2.44 -8.02 -26.18
C GLN A 584 -3.26 -8.97 -27.04
N ASP A 585 -4.47 -9.34 -26.61
CA ASP A 585 -5.39 -10.19 -27.40
C ASP A 585 -5.99 -9.43 -28.59
N LYS A 586 -6.43 -8.17 -28.36
CA LYS A 586 -7.21 -7.40 -29.34
C LYS A 586 -6.38 -6.57 -30.32
N LEU A 587 -5.12 -6.22 -30.01
CA LEU A 587 -4.31 -5.30 -30.83
C LEU A 587 -3.13 -5.98 -31.55
N PRO A 588 -2.89 -5.70 -32.84
CA PRO A 588 -1.68 -6.17 -33.53
C PRO A 588 -0.44 -5.50 -32.94
N LYS A 589 0.69 -6.23 -32.87
CA LYS A 589 1.93 -5.83 -32.16
C LYS A 589 2.33 -4.35 -32.31
N ARG A 590 2.30 -3.79 -33.52
CA ARG A 590 2.69 -2.38 -33.79
C ARG A 590 1.77 -1.38 -33.10
N THR A 591 0.48 -1.70 -33.03
CA THR A 591 -0.57 -0.87 -32.42
C THR A 591 -0.59 -1.07 -30.90
N LEU A 592 -0.40 -2.31 -30.42
CA LEU A 592 -0.16 -2.62 -29.02
C LEU A 592 0.98 -1.78 -28.44
N SER A 593 2.16 -1.71 -29.08
CA SER A 593 3.28 -0.90 -28.57
C SER A 593 2.93 0.58 -28.38
N LYS A 594 2.12 1.16 -29.27
CA LYS A 594 1.66 2.55 -29.14
C LYS A 594 0.59 2.71 -28.06
N PHE A 595 -0.32 1.73 -27.92
CA PHE A 595 -1.31 1.69 -26.86
C PHE A 595 -0.63 1.67 -25.48
N LEU A 596 0.36 0.78 -25.30
CA LEU A 596 1.17 0.68 -24.08
C LEU A 596 1.97 1.96 -23.78
N LEU A 597 2.52 2.63 -24.81
CA LEU A 597 3.16 3.94 -24.63
C LEU A 597 2.19 5.04 -24.17
N GLY A 598 0.92 4.90 -24.53
CA GLY A 598 -0.18 5.74 -24.05
C GLY A 598 -0.65 5.42 -22.64
N ILE A 599 -0.27 4.29 -22.02
CA ILE A 599 -0.63 4.00 -20.63
C ILE A 599 0.38 4.66 -19.69
N LYS A 600 -0.12 5.32 -18.64
CA LYS A 600 0.68 5.90 -17.56
C LYS A 600 0.18 5.41 -16.20
N PRO A 601 0.98 4.67 -15.42
CA PRO A 601 0.49 4.20 -14.14
C PRO A 601 0.41 5.35 -13.12
N GLY A 602 -0.61 5.34 -12.28
CA GLY A 602 -0.85 6.35 -11.24
C GLY A 602 0.18 6.21 -10.12
N PHE A 603 0.79 7.35 -9.76
CA PHE A 603 2.12 7.40 -9.16
C PHE A 603 2.23 6.80 -7.76
N ALA A 604 1.14 6.82 -6.98
CA ALA A 604 1.13 6.41 -5.57
C ALA A 604 0.61 4.98 -5.35
N GLY A 605 -0.32 4.47 -6.17
CA GLY A 605 -0.70 3.06 -6.16
C GLY A 605 0.37 2.19 -6.78
N SER A 606 0.69 2.47 -8.04
CA SER A 606 1.40 1.54 -8.92
C SER A 606 2.83 1.19 -8.53
N LEU A 607 3.64 2.11 -7.99
CA LEU A 607 5.03 1.79 -7.63
C LEU A 607 5.13 0.95 -6.35
N VAL A 608 4.24 1.19 -5.38
CA VAL A 608 4.15 0.38 -4.15
C VAL A 608 3.56 -1.00 -4.47
N SER A 609 2.54 -1.05 -5.32
CA SER A 609 1.95 -2.32 -5.76
C SER A 609 2.91 -3.11 -6.67
N LEU A 610 3.64 -2.46 -7.59
CA LEU A 610 4.72 -3.10 -8.36
C LEU A 610 5.74 -3.74 -7.42
N GLY A 611 6.13 -3.03 -6.34
CA GLY A 611 7.00 -3.53 -5.28
C GLY A 611 6.43 -4.70 -4.46
N GLN A 612 5.11 -4.81 -4.34
CA GLN A 612 4.41 -5.92 -3.70
C GLN A 612 4.19 -7.11 -4.64
N SER A 613 3.99 -6.83 -5.93
CA SER A 613 3.82 -7.85 -6.95
C SER A 613 5.12 -8.62 -7.10
N GLY A 614 5.01 -9.94 -7.22
CA GLY A 614 6.15 -10.84 -7.44
C GLY A 614 6.98 -10.54 -8.70
N ALA A 615 6.66 -9.52 -9.50
CA ALA A 615 7.43 -9.11 -10.67
C ALA A 615 8.89 -8.73 -10.34
N PHE A 616 9.17 -8.06 -9.21
CA PHE A 616 10.57 -7.83 -8.78
C PHE A 616 11.26 -9.12 -8.35
N GLN A 617 10.52 -10.07 -7.76
CA GLN A 617 11.01 -11.40 -7.42
C GLN A 617 11.29 -12.21 -8.70
N GLU A 618 10.43 -12.16 -9.70
CA GLU A 618 10.60 -12.75 -11.03
C GLU A 618 11.83 -12.17 -11.75
N ILE A 619 12.05 -10.86 -11.69
CA ILE A 619 13.26 -10.21 -12.21
C ILE A 619 14.51 -10.67 -11.43
N ALA A 620 14.45 -10.73 -10.09
CA ALA A 620 15.58 -11.13 -9.24
C ALA A 620 15.96 -12.61 -9.35
N ASP A 621 14.95 -13.48 -9.50
CA ASP A 621 15.11 -14.93 -9.73
C ASP A 621 15.41 -15.27 -11.20
N ASN A 622 15.56 -14.24 -12.06
CA ASN A 622 15.83 -14.33 -13.50
C ASN A 622 14.80 -15.16 -14.28
N ASN A 623 13.54 -15.09 -13.83
CA ASN A 623 12.37 -15.78 -14.38
C ASN A 623 11.46 -14.73 -15.06
N LEU A 624 11.90 -14.21 -16.20
CA LEU A 624 11.32 -13.07 -16.90
C LEU A 624 10.03 -13.42 -17.67
N GLY A 625 9.01 -13.88 -16.94
CA GLY A 625 7.65 -13.99 -17.47
C GLY A 625 7.08 -12.62 -17.89
N CYS A 626 5.91 -12.63 -18.53
CA CYS A 626 5.24 -11.40 -18.96
C CYS A 626 5.05 -10.39 -17.82
N GLY A 627 4.86 -10.85 -16.58
CA GLY A 627 4.80 -9.99 -15.38
C GLY A 627 6.08 -9.19 -15.15
N GLY A 628 7.23 -9.86 -15.02
CA GLY A 628 8.54 -9.21 -14.91
C GLY A 628 8.86 -8.25 -16.07
N CYS A 629 8.58 -8.64 -17.33
CA CYS A 629 8.79 -7.77 -18.49
C CYS A 629 7.87 -6.54 -18.48
N LEU A 630 6.59 -6.69 -18.14
CA LEU A 630 5.64 -5.57 -18.06
C LEU A 630 5.92 -4.66 -16.87
N ALA A 631 6.38 -5.20 -15.74
CA ALA A 631 6.87 -4.40 -14.63
C ALA A 631 8.11 -3.59 -15.04
N MET A 632 9.08 -4.20 -15.72
CA MET A 632 10.26 -3.47 -16.20
C MET A 632 9.88 -2.38 -17.21
N ILE A 633 8.97 -2.67 -18.14
CA ILE A 633 8.44 -1.68 -19.09
C ILE A 633 7.67 -0.58 -18.36
N SER A 634 6.81 -0.91 -17.40
CA SER A 634 6.06 0.07 -16.60
C SER A 634 7.00 0.98 -15.80
N ILE A 635 8.05 0.43 -15.19
CA ILE A 635 9.13 1.19 -14.54
C ILE A 635 9.83 2.10 -15.56
N LEU A 636 10.26 1.58 -16.72
CA LEU A 636 10.91 2.38 -17.76
C LEU A 636 10.00 3.50 -18.33
N LEU A 637 8.68 3.27 -18.41
CA LEU A 637 7.69 4.26 -18.86
C LEU A 637 7.28 5.28 -17.78
N SER A 638 7.57 4.97 -16.51
CA SER A 638 7.28 5.80 -15.32
C SER A 638 8.47 6.64 -14.88
N VAL A 639 9.71 6.12 -15.00
CA VAL A 639 10.94 6.81 -14.55
C VAL A 639 11.43 7.85 -15.56
N GLY A 640 10.49 8.66 -16.08
CA GLY A 640 10.77 10.05 -16.45
C GLY A 640 10.79 10.99 -15.24
N LEU A 641 10.65 10.46 -14.02
CA LEU A 641 10.51 11.17 -12.75
C LEU A 641 11.39 10.51 -11.67
N GLU A 642 12.64 10.98 -11.53
CA GLU A 642 13.65 10.37 -10.65
C GLU A 642 13.42 10.58 -9.13
N ALA A 643 12.46 11.44 -8.74
CA ALA A 643 12.33 11.95 -7.39
C ALA A 643 11.88 10.92 -6.33
N THR A 644 10.82 10.14 -6.58
CA THR A 644 10.23 9.23 -5.56
C THR A 644 10.84 7.83 -5.54
N ALA A 645 11.50 7.41 -6.62
CA ALA A 645 12.30 6.18 -6.63
C ALA A 645 13.35 6.20 -5.49
N TYR A 646 13.89 7.37 -5.16
CA TYR A 646 14.80 7.54 -4.02
C TYR A 646 14.15 7.16 -2.68
N GLY A 647 12.91 7.63 -2.42
CA GLY A 647 12.19 7.34 -1.19
C GLY A 647 11.78 5.87 -1.11
N THR A 648 11.12 5.36 -2.15
CA THR A 648 10.52 4.02 -2.17
C THR A 648 11.57 2.90 -2.20
N CYS A 649 12.63 3.01 -3.02
CA CYS A 649 13.67 1.97 -3.06
C CYS A 649 14.48 1.90 -1.75
N THR A 650 14.69 3.03 -1.06
CA THR A 650 15.35 3.08 0.25
C THR A 650 14.45 2.52 1.36
N ALA A 651 13.14 2.80 1.30
CA ALA A 651 12.13 2.25 2.21
C ALA A 651 11.98 0.72 2.07
N LEU A 652 11.99 0.20 0.84
CA LEU A 652 11.93 -1.25 0.53
C LEU A 652 13.25 -2.00 0.82
N GLY A 653 14.33 -1.29 1.13
CA GLY A 653 15.61 -1.91 1.51
C GLY A 653 16.37 -2.56 0.35
N ILE A 654 16.15 -2.11 -0.88
CA ILE A 654 16.86 -2.59 -2.08
C ILE A 654 18.30 -2.05 -2.05
N ALA A 655 19.17 -2.74 -1.32
CA ALA A 655 20.54 -2.32 -1.09
C ALA A 655 21.46 -2.69 -2.27
N PHE A 656 21.73 -1.73 -3.16
CA PHE A 656 22.96 -1.75 -3.96
C PHE A 656 24.14 -1.39 -3.05
N PRO A 657 25.08 -2.31 -2.75
CA PRO A 657 25.91 -2.23 -1.53
C PRO A 657 27.07 -1.21 -1.56
N ILE A 658 27.05 -0.20 -2.44
CA ILE A 658 28.18 0.73 -2.63
C ILE A 658 27.78 2.22 -2.59
N ALA A 659 26.53 2.63 -2.87
CA ALA A 659 26.07 4.01 -2.65
C ALA A 659 24.54 4.09 -2.47
N GLY A 660 24.08 4.47 -1.27
CA GLY A 660 22.64 4.54 -0.95
C GLY A 660 21.89 5.57 -1.80
N GLY A 661 20.68 5.19 -2.26
CA GLY A 661 19.72 6.02 -3.01
C GLY A 661 20.18 6.47 -4.40
N VAL A 662 21.29 7.20 -4.46
CA VAL A 662 21.89 7.77 -5.68
C VAL A 662 22.29 6.68 -6.67
N ALA A 663 22.73 5.50 -6.22
CA ALA A 663 23.01 4.40 -7.13
C ALA A 663 21.76 3.82 -7.78
N CYS A 664 20.58 3.90 -7.14
CA CYS A 664 19.34 3.43 -7.76
C CYS A 664 18.92 4.38 -8.90
N GLY A 665 19.01 5.70 -8.68
CA GLY A 665 18.86 6.69 -9.73
C GLY A 665 19.88 6.50 -10.87
N ALA A 666 21.16 6.28 -10.54
CA ALA A 666 22.20 6.05 -11.54
C ALA A 666 22.06 4.73 -12.31
N VAL A 667 21.57 3.65 -11.68
CA VAL A 667 21.32 2.36 -12.35
C VAL A 667 20.08 2.43 -13.22
N VAL A 668 19.01 3.12 -12.80
CA VAL A 668 17.85 3.34 -13.67
C VAL A 668 18.19 4.31 -14.79
N GLY A 669 18.96 5.36 -14.54
CA GLY A 669 19.52 6.25 -15.57
C GLY A 669 20.40 5.50 -16.57
N ALA A 670 21.27 4.59 -16.11
CA ALA A 670 22.07 3.73 -16.98
C ALA A 670 21.24 2.70 -17.75
N LEU A 671 20.15 2.17 -17.17
CA LEU A 671 19.19 1.32 -17.87
C LEU A 671 18.39 2.09 -18.92
N LEU A 672 18.05 3.35 -18.66
CA LEU A 672 17.41 4.27 -19.62
C LEU A 672 18.38 4.65 -20.76
N GLU A 673 19.66 4.88 -20.44
CA GLU A 673 20.72 5.13 -21.43
C GLU A 673 21.01 3.88 -22.29
N TYR A 674 21.01 2.68 -21.67
CA TYR A 674 21.15 1.38 -22.33
C TYR A 674 19.93 1.04 -23.22
N ALA A 675 18.72 1.32 -22.74
CA ALA A 675 17.49 1.17 -23.53
C ALA A 675 17.47 2.14 -24.74
N ASN A 676 17.87 3.40 -24.55
CA ASN A 676 17.98 4.38 -25.65
C ASN A 676 19.06 4.01 -26.67
N THR A 677 20.16 3.39 -26.26
CA THR A 677 21.23 2.98 -27.19
C THR A 677 20.92 1.68 -27.94
N ILE A 678 20.05 0.81 -27.41
CA ILE A 678 19.61 -0.43 -28.07
C ILE A 678 18.32 -0.26 -28.87
N ALA A 679 17.54 0.81 -28.66
CA ALA A 679 16.35 1.17 -29.46
C ALA A 679 16.64 1.59 -30.93
N GLY A 680 17.77 1.15 -31.49
CA GLY A 680 17.97 1.02 -32.93
C GLY A 680 17.15 -0.14 -33.54
N PRO A 681 17.23 -0.35 -34.85
CA PRO A 681 16.37 -1.29 -35.58
C PRO A 681 16.50 -2.76 -35.16
N ASP A 682 17.56 -3.16 -34.47
CA ASP A 682 17.90 -4.56 -34.17
C ASP A 682 16.95 -5.22 -33.14
N VAL A 683 16.16 -4.44 -32.39
CA VAL A 683 15.05 -4.98 -31.55
C VAL A 683 14.01 -5.69 -32.42
N VAL A 684 13.88 -5.31 -33.70
CA VAL A 684 13.02 -6.03 -34.65
C VAL A 684 13.59 -7.42 -34.96
N ASP A 685 14.90 -7.62 -35.00
CA ASP A 685 15.49 -8.94 -35.27
C ASP A 685 15.48 -9.87 -34.04
N VAL A 686 15.49 -9.31 -32.81
CA VAL A 686 15.28 -10.09 -31.58
C VAL A 686 13.81 -10.56 -31.44
N CYS A 687 12.85 -9.83 -32.02
CA CYS A 687 11.41 -10.08 -31.88
C CYS A 687 10.65 -10.48 -33.16
N SER A 688 11.32 -10.56 -34.32
CA SER A 688 10.73 -11.01 -35.59
C SER A 688 11.28 -12.37 -36.02
N GLY A 689 10.49 -13.40 -35.76
CA GLY A 689 10.88 -14.77 -36.09
C GLY A 689 10.82 -15.06 -37.59
N TYR A 690 11.98 -15.06 -38.26
CA TYR A 690 12.21 -15.83 -39.50
C TYR A 690 13.67 -16.30 -39.62
N GLY A 691 13.99 -17.40 -38.93
CA GLY A 691 15.28 -18.09 -39.05
C GLY A 691 15.66 -18.79 -37.75
N THR A 692 15.47 -20.12 -37.69
CA THR A 692 15.64 -20.94 -36.47
C THR A 692 17.08 -20.99 -35.92
N PRO A 693 17.31 -20.60 -34.65
CA PRO A 693 18.39 -21.12 -33.81
C PRO A 693 17.82 -22.15 -32.82
N THR A 694 18.58 -23.21 -32.51
CA THR A 694 18.05 -24.45 -31.91
C THR A 694 18.21 -24.57 -30.39
N GLU A 695 18.53 -23.51 -29.67
CA GLU A 695 18.78 -23.56 -28.21
C GLU A 695 17.96 -22.48 -27.48
N LEU A 696 16.93 -22.93 -26.74
CA LEU A 696 16.26 -22.14 -25.71
C LEU A 696 17.17 -22.11 -24.48
N ASP A 697 17.53 -20.92 -24.00
CA ASP A 697 17.99 -20.73 -22.61
C ASP A 697 17.94 -19.24 -22.15
N ALA A 698 17.06 -18.43 -22.75
CA ALA A 698 16.95 -16.99 -22.44
C ALA A 698 15.56 -16.38 -22.72
N CYS A 699 14.49 -17.07 -22.29
CA CYS A 699 13.13 -16.55 -22.04
C CYS A 699 12.41 -17.54 -21.12
#